data_AF-A0A154P3R3-F1
#
_entry.id   AF-A0A154P3R3-F1
#
_cell.length_a   1.000
_cell.length_b   1.000
_cell.length_c   1.000
_cell.angle_alpha   90.00
_cell.angle_beta   90.00
_cell.angle_gamma   90.00
#
_symmetry.space_group_name_H-M   'P 1'
#
loop_
_entity.id
_entity.type
_entity.pdbx_description
1 polymer ?
#
loop_
_entity_poly.entity_id
_entity_poly.type
_entity_poly.pdbx_seq_one_letter_code
_entity_poly.pdbx_strand_id
1 'polypeptide(L)'
;MCTLNDFECDTFETDQTALNTDTACTIVSTCPTNINSFCKKCKTQKTEVSLRGKYGYCKTCFLSVSMHKFKATLGKSKLLRPSDSVLIAHSGKANSTVLLHLIKDNMNESASKRLQFKCKILYIDDGMVKGISLEERKHIQDALVKEAEYLEVTMYVTSLTTCTTDILCEKIQSVLPLQSSTTDNDGFMKEMFESMENDTVRDELLRQLKRKLLISAARKLNCNKIFVADTSVDLAIKVLGDVSTGRGSQLSVNVAFYDTRCADVALLRPLRDFTQEDIQGYLQCHKLNPILAPPKYIQPYPASIRNIARNFIHNLDFEFHGTVSTIYRTSEKLATKIKGVHNVYTNRDIEPINDMNNTCALCELPLISDNLHKEQLSVVQAKMYSQVVSTNMDFYSSMTSSSQNLDDLLKDKQTGRINDSTAATATTATLQGDEEFEEYVPQVKLIKTLERNGITAGDIKKLEEAGYHTVEAVAYAPKKHLITIKGISEAKADKILQEASKLVVMGFKSATEIHQIRSNIVFVTTGSTELDRLLGGGIETGSITEIFGEFRTGKTQLCHTLAVNCQLPIDMGGAEGKCLYIDSEGTFRPERLIAVAERYKIAGDSVLDNVACARAYNTDHQTQLLINASAMMIESRYALLIVDSATGLYRTDYSGRGELSARQMHLARFLRMLLRIADEYGVAVVITNQVVAQVDGAASMFGGDQKKPIGGNILAHASTTRLYLRKGRGETRICKIYDSPCLPESEAMFAINADGIGDVKE
;
A
#
# COMPACT_ATOMS: atom_id res chain seq x y z
N MET A 1 -32.12 -11.17 21.41
CA MET A 1 -32.17 -12.63 21.63
C MET A 1 -30.80 -13.06 22.11
N CYS A 2 -30.72 -13.55 23.34
CA CYS A 2 -29.53 -14.13 23.96
C CYS A 2 -29.32 -15.58 23.50
N THR A 3 -28.07 -15.99 23.33
CA THR A 3 -27.46 -17.32 23.63
C THR A 3 -25.94 -17.14 23.47
N LEU A 4 -25.14 -16.96 24.54
CA LEU A 4 -24.51 -17.93 25.45
C LEU A 4 -23.49 -18.90 24.82
N ASN A 5 -22.22 -18.66 25.20
CA ASN A 5 -21.05 -19.56 25.45
C ASN A 5 -20.50 -20.40 24.27
N ASP A 6 -19.19 -20.55 24.05
CA ASP A 6 -18.15 -20.90 25.04
C ASP A 6 -16.84 -20.08 24.97
N PHE A 7 -16.31 -19.88 26.18
CA PHE A 7 -14.95 -19.47 26.53
C PHE A 7 -14.02 -20.69 26.40
N GLU A 8 -12.90 -20.55 25.67
CA GLU A 8 -11.69 -21.32 25.98
C GLU A 8 -10.51 -20.35 26.14
N CYS A 9 -9.91 -20.48 27.31
CA CYS A 9 -8.79 -19.72 27.84
C CYS A 9 -7.52 -20.49 27.49
N ASP A 10 -6.67 -19.96 26.62
CA ASP A 10 -5.29 -20.44 26.50
C ASP A 10 -4.36 -19.45 27.23
N THR A 11 -4.07 -19.87 28.45
CA THR A 11 -2.93 -19.45 29.27
C THR A 11 -1.63 -19.74 28.53
N PHE A 12 -0.81 -18.72 28.30
CA PHE A 12 0.64 -18.91 28.27
C PHE A 12 1.23 -18.31 29.54
N GLU A 13 1.59 -19.23 30.43
CA GLU A 13 2.36 -19.03 31.64
C GLU A 13 3.66 -18.27 31.32
N THR A 14 3.87 -17.16 32.03
CA THR A 14 5.22 -16.65 32.28
C THR A 14 5.49 -16.87 33.76
N ASP A 15 6.34 -17.86 34.02
CA ASP A 15 6.86 -18.20 35.33
C ASP A 15 7.40 -16.97 36.07
N GLN A 16 6.98 -16.87 37.32
CA GLN A 16 7.54 -16.00 38.33
C GLN A 16 8.93 -16.52 38.72
N THR A 17 9.96 -15.70 38.54
CA THR A 17 11.17 -15.77 39.37
C THR A 17 11.43 -14.40 39.97
N ALA A 18 11.35 -14.34 41.30
CA ALA A 18 11.70 -13.20 42.12
C ALA A 18 13.21 -12.91 42.01
N LEU A 19 13.60 -11.63 41.89
CA LEU A 19 14.93 -11.15 42.27
C LEU A 19 14.94 -9.62 42.44
N ASN A 20 15.04 -9.22 43.70
CA ASN A 20 15.89 -8.21 44.32
C ASN A 20 16.40 -6.99 43.51
N THR A 21 16.27 -5.87 44.22
CA THR A 21 17.02 -4.60 44.22
C THR A 21 18.40 -4.55 43.54
N ASP A 22 18.67 -3.38 42.96
CA ASP A 22 19.95 -2.84 42.48
C ASP A 22 20.58 -3.49 41.24
N THR A 23 20.24 -2.98 40.05
CA THR A 23 21.26 -2.74 39.00
C THR A 23 20.77 -1.78 37.91
N ALA A 24 21.66 -0.87 37.51
CA ALA A 24 21.46 0.09 36.44
C ALA A 24 20.99 -0.58 35.13
N CYS A 25 19.92 -0.04 34.55
CA CYS A 25 19.32 -0.53 33.31
C CYS A 25 20.28 -0.27 32.12
N THR A 26 21.14 -1.24 31.84
CA THR A 26 21.91 -1.33 30.60
C THR A 26 21.15 -2.28 29.69
N ILE A 27 20.28 -1.74 28.84
CA ILE A 27 19.61 -2.53 27.79
C ILE A 27 20.65 -2.78 26.70
N VAL A 28 21.27 -3.96 26.71
CA VAL A 28 22.00 -4.49 25.56
C VAL A 28 20.95 -4.94 24.54
N SER A 29 20.84 -4.17 23.47
CA SER A 29 20.05 -4.50 22.28
C SER A 29 20.65 -5.73 21.59
N THR A 30 19.89 -6.82 21.51
CA THR A 30 20.12 -7.88 20.54
C THR A 30 19.76 -7.33 19.15
N CYS A 31 20.79 -6.99 18.37
CA CYS A 31 20.64 -6.46 17.02
C CYS A 31 20.28 -7.56 16.02
N PRO A 32 19.27 -7.37 15.15
CA PRO A 32 19.17 -8.11 13.90
C PRO A 32 20.32 -7.68 12.97
N THR A 33 20.99 -8.67 12.39
CA THR A 33 22.15 -8.55 11.49
C THR A 33 21.81 -7.86 10.17
N ASN A 34 22.03 -6.54 10.10
CA ASN A 34 22.67 -5.74 9.02
C ASN A 34 22.27 -4.26 9.15
N ILE A 35 22.79 -3.56 10.15
CA ILE A 35 22.67 -2.10 10.23
C ILE A 35 24.01 -1.50 9.81
N ASN A 36 24.00 -0.63 8.80
CA ASN A 36 25.15 0.20 8.47
C ASN A 36 25.68 0.87 9.74
N SER A 37 26.93 0.58 10.10
CA SER A 37 27.56 1.08 11.33
C SER A 37 27.71 2.61 11.36
N PHE A 38 27.56 3.27 10.21
CA PHE A 38 27.71 4.70 10.01
C PHE A 38 26.40 5.40 9.65
N CYS A 39 26.28 6.65 10.07
CA CYS A 39 25.11 7.50 9.84
C CYS A 39 24.81 7.66 8.34
N LYS A 40 23.55 7.44 7.96
CA LYS A 40 23.05 7.59 6.59
C LYS A 40 23.32 8.97 5.97
N LYS A 41 23.26 10.04 6.78
CA LYS A 41 23.33 11.43 6.30
C LYS A 41 24.76 11.92 6.12
N CYS A 42 25.60 11.81 7.16
CA CYS A 42 26.99 12.30 7.10
C CYS A 42 28.00 11.23 6.69
N LYS A 43 27.66 9.93 6.76
CA LYS A 43 28.52 8.78 6.45
C LYS A 43 29.80 8.65 7.30
N THR A 44 30.03 9.52 8.28
CA THR A 44 31.28 9.57 9.07
C THR A 44 31.08 9.18 10.53
N GLN A 45 29.99 9.62 11.16
CA GLN A 45 29.72 9.35 12.58
C GLN A 45 28.97 8.02 12.74
N LYS A 46 29.18 7.35 13.88
CA LYS A 46 28.46 6.11 14.22
C LYS A 46 26.96 6.37 14.37
N THR A 47 26.17 5.36 14.06
CA THR A 47 24.72 5.38 14.29
C THR A 47 24.42 5.39 15.79
N GLU A 48 23.64 6.37 16.24
CA GLU A 48 23.16 6.50 17.63
C GLU A 48 21.63 6.30 17.72
N VAL A 49 20.91 6.66 16.65
CA VAL A 49 19.45 6.50 16.55
C VAL A 49 19.14 5.65 15.32
N SER A 50 18.39 4.58 15.50
CA SER A 50 17.90 3.73 14.41
C SER A 50 16.41 3.97 14.20
N LEU A 51 16.02 4.29 12.97
CA LEU A 51 14.63 4.45 12.58
C LEU A 51 14.22 3.27 11.67
N ARG A 52 13.09 2.64 11.98
CA ARG A 52 12.43 1.57 11.21
C ARG A 52 13.32 0.37 10.90
N GLY A 53 14.29 0.09 11.77
CA GLY A 53 15.30 -0.97 11.59
C GLY A 53 16.19 -0.83 10.34
N LYS A 54 16.09 0.25 9.57
CA LYS A 54 16.73 0.40 8.24
C LYS A 54 17.62 1.62 8.13
N TYR A 55 17.36 2.68 8.88
CA TYR A 55 18.07 3.95 8.73
C TYR A 55 18.71 4.41 10.03
N GLY A 56 20.03 4.28 10.09
CA GLY A 56 20.85 4.77 11.20
C GLY A 56 21.24 6.25 11.03
N TYR A 57 21.11 7.04 12.09
CA TYR A 57 21.57 8.43 12.16
C TYR A 57 22.45 8.66 13.38
N CYS A 58 23.48 9.49 13.25
CA CYS A 58 24.16 10.07 14.41
C CYS A 58 23.27 11.15 15.05
N LYS A 59 23.55 11.50 16.32
CA LYS A 59 22.74 12.46 17.08
C LYS A 59 22.58 13.80 16.35
N THR A 60 23.67 14.38 15.84
CA THR A 60 23.65 15.70 15.18
C THR A 60 22.78 15.71 13.93
N CYS A 61 22.93 14.69 13.07
CA CYS A 61 22.16 14.57 11.84
C CYS A 61 20.68 14.29 12.13
N PHE A 62 20.39 13.46 13.12
CA PHE A 62 19.03 13.14 13.53
C PHE A 62 18.30 14.39 14.03
N LEU A 63 18.90 15.15 14.96
CA LEU A 63 18.29 16.39 15.49
C LEU A 63 18.07 17.43 14.40
N SER A 64 19.03 17.58 13.47
CA SER A 64 18.87 18.44 12.30
C SER A 64 17.68 18.02 11.41
N VAL A 65 17.50 16.71 11.19
CA VAL A 65 16.37 16.18 10.40
C VAL A 65 15.05 16.40 11.14
N SER A 66 15.00 16.17 12.45
CA SER A 66 13.82 16.39 13.28
C SER A 66 13.39 17.86 13.29
N MET A 67 14.33 18.79 13.45
CA MET A 67 14.05 20.23 13.37
C MET A 67 13.57 20.64 11.97
N HIS A 68 14.22 20.15 10.92
CA HIS A 68 13.78 20.40 9.54
C HIS A 68 12.37 19.88 9.30
N LYS A 69 12.04 18.68 9.81
CA LYS A 69 10.72 18.06 9.70
C LYS A 69 9.64 18.88 10.40
N PHE A 70 9.91 19.36 11.61
CA PHE A 70 9.03 20.28 12.34
C PHE A 70 8.77 21.57 11.55
N LYS A 71 9.83 22.23 11.08
CA LYS A 71 9.74 23.49 10.31
C LYS A 71 9.04 23.32 8.98
N ALA A 72 9.37 22.26 8.23
CA ALA A 72 8.74 21.97 6.94
C ALA A 72 7.23 21.75 7.11
N THR A 73 6.81 21.08 8.20
CA THR A 73 5.40 20.86 8.50
C THR A 73 4.65 22.18 8.70
N LEU A 74 5.24 23.11 9.46
CA LEU A 74 4.67 24.44 9.67
C LEU A 74 4.72 25.33 8.40
N GLY A 75 5.84 25.28 7.68
CA GLY A 75 6.14 26.12 6.51
C GLY A 75 5.30 25.80 5.26
N LYS A 76 4.90 24.53 5.07
CA LYS A 76 4.04 24.09 3.94
C LYS A 76 2.74 24.88 3.83
N SER A 77 2.25 25.43 4.95
CA SER A 77 0.92 26.04 5.03
C SER A 77 0.91 27.57 4.92
N LYS A 78 2.06 28.25 5.10
CA LYS A 78 2.17 29.72 5.25
C LYS A 78 1.16 30.32 6.26
N LEU A 79 0.64 29.53 7.21
CA LEU A 79 -0.42 29.93 8.13
C LEU A 79 0.05 30.72 9.36
N LEU A 80 1.36 30.71 9.65
CA LEU A 80 1.96 31.38 10.81
C LEU A 80 2.57 32.72 10.41
N ARG A 81 2.16 33.77 11.11
CA ARG A 81 2.68 35.14 10.98
C ARG A 81 3.47 35.51 12.24
N PRO A 82 4.46 36.41 12.15
CA PRO A 82 5.21 36.90 13.31
C PRO A 82 4.34 37.49 14.44
N SER A 83 3.16 38.03 14.09
CA SER A 83 2.19 38.60 15.02
C SER A 83 1.32 37.55 15.73
N ASP A 84 1.39 36.28 15.34
CA ASP A 84 0.54 35.23 15.91
C ASP A 84 0.94 34.89 17.34
N SER A 85 -0.08 34.57 18.14
CA SER A 85 0.02 34.14 19.53
C SER A 85 -0.50 32.72 19.64
N VAL A 86 0.38 31.79 20.01
CA VAL A 86 0.15 30.35 19.94
C VAL A 86 0.01 29.76 21.34
N LEU A 87 -1.11 29.09 21.59
CA LEU A 87 -1.30 28.28 22.80
C LEU A 87 -0.81 26.85 22.55
N ILE A 88 0.16 26.37 23.32
CA ILE A 88 0.68 25.01 23.21
C ILE A 88 -0.06 24.12 24.21
N ALA A 89 -0.80 23.13 23.70
CA ALA A 89 -1.49 22.15 24.52
C ALA A 89 -0.48 21.09 25.00
N HIS A 90 -0.04 21.21 26.25
CA HIS A 90 0.89 20.27 26.85
C HIS A 90 0.14 19.19 27.63
N SER A 91 0.44 17.92 27.36
CA SER A 91 -0.29 16.77 27.91
C SER A 91 0.49 16.01 28.99
N GLY A 92 1.73 16.40 29.26
CA GLY A 92 2.67 15.64 30.10
C GLY A 92 3.28 14.41 29.41
N LYS A 93 2.78 14.00 28.24
CA LYS A 93 3.27 12.84 27.48
C LYS A 93 4.49 13.18 26.61
N ALA A 94 5.18 12.13 26.18
CA ALA A 94 6.36 12.16 25.32
C ALA A 94 6.26 13.10 24.11
N ASN A 95 5.19 13.00 23.32
CA ASN A 95 4.96 13.84 22.15
C ASN A 95 4.85 15.33 22.50
N SER A 96 4.11 15.69 23.55
CA SER A 96 3.99 17.09 23.98
C SER A 96 5.28 17.65 24.60
N THR A 97 6.10 16.83 25.25
CA THR A 97 7.43 17.24 25.73
C THR A 97 8.38 17.51 24.57
N VAL A 98 8.41 16.62 23.56
CA VAL A 98 9.20 16.84 22.33
C VAL A 98 8.76 18.09 21.58
N LEU A 99 7.45 18.36 21.48
CA LEU A 99 6.94 19.58 20.86
C LEU A 99 7.44 20.84 21.57
N LEU A 100 7.41 20.88 22.91
CA LEU A 100 7.93 22.02 23.68
C LEU A 100 9.42 22.24 23.45
N HIS A 101 10.21 21.16 23.46
CA HIS A 101 11.65 21.26 23.24
C HIS A 101 12.00 21.70 21.82
N LEU A 102 11.28 21.21 20.80
CA LEU A 102 11.44 21.68 19.41
C LEU A 102 11.12 23.17 19.27
N ILE A 103 10.12 23.67 20.01
CA ILE A 103 9.79 25.10 20.02
C ILE A 103 10.92 25.91 20.69
N LYS A 104 11.45 25.44 21.83
CA LYS A 104 12.60 26.06 22.50
C LYS A 104 13.83 26.11 21.60
N ASP A 105 14.17 25.00 20.96
CA ASP A 105 15.31 24.92 20.04
C ASP A 105 15.12 25.86 18.85
N ASN A 106 13.90 25.97 18.32
CA ASN A 106 13.58 26.97 17.29
C ASN A 106 13.72 28.41 17.81
N MET A 107 13.39 28.69 19.07
CA MET A 107 13.57 30.03 19.67
C MET A 107 15.05 30.44 19.77
N ASN A 108 15.92 29.46 20.01
CA ASN A 108 17.37 29.62 20.13
C ASN A 108 18.11 29.67 18.78
N GLU A 109 17.43 29.42 17.65
CA GLU A 109 18.04 29.54 16.33
C GLU A 109 18.29 30.99 15.89
N SER A 110 19.27 31.17 14.99
CA SER A 110 19.54 32.45 14.33
C SER A 110 18.27 33.06 13.71
N ALA A 111 18.12 34.38 13.81
CA ALA A 111 16.91 35.10 13.39
C ALA A 111 16.44 34.80 11.95
N SER A 112 17.35 34.49 11.03
CA SER A 112 17.02 34.15 9.64
C SER A 112 16.43 32.75 9.44
N LYS A 113 16.59 31.85 10.42
CA LYS A 113 16.10 30.45 10.36
C LYS A 113 14.96 30.17 11.34
N ARG A 114 14.71 31.06 12.29
CA ARG A 114 13.70 30.92 13.35
C ARG A 114 12.28 31.24 12.86
N LEU A 115 11.32 30.39 13.22
CA LEU A 115 9.89 30.73 13.13
C LEU A 115 9.53 31.74 14.22
N GLN A 116 8.95 32.88 13.83
CA GLN A 116 8.57 33.95 14.75
C GLN A 116 7.10 33.82 15.14
N PHE A 117 6.83 33.66 16.43
CA PHE A 117 5.51 33.73 17.06
C PHE A 117 5.69 33.84 18.57
N LYS A 118 4.68 34.35 19.27
CA LYS A 118 4.63 34.28 20.75
C LYS A 118 3.96 32.98 21.14
N CYS A 119 4.37 32.35 22.23
CA CYS A 119 3.66 31.19 22.73
C CYS A 119 3.41 31.22 24.25
N LYS A 120 2.31 30.57 24.63
CA LYS A 120 1.91 30.28 26.01
C LYS A 120 1.65 28.79 26.11
N ILE A 121 1.92 28.18 27.25
CA ILE A 121 1.70 26.73 27.45
C ILE A 121 0.48 26.53 28.34
N LEU A 122 -0.37 25.55 28.00
CA LEU A 122 -1.52 25.18 28.82
C LEU A 122 -1.52 23.68 29.08
N TYR A 123 -1.65 23.32 30.36
CA TYR A 123 -1.96 21.97 30.80
C TYR A 123 -3.40 21.92 31.33
N ILE A 124 -4.15 20.89 30.92
CA ILE A 124 -5.50 20.62 31.43
C ILE A 124 -5.40 19.45 32.41
N ASP A 125 -5.67 19.72 33.69
CA ASP A 125 -5.77 18.69 34.71
C ASP A 125 -7.09 17.93 34.55
N ASP A 126 -6.98 16.69 34.08
CA ASP A 126 -8.06 15.72 33.98
C ASP A 126 -7.81 14.50 34.86
N GLY A 127 -6.97 14.62 35.89
CA GLY A 127 -6.61 13.51 36.76
C GLY A 127 -7.80 12.94 37.54
N MET A 128 -8.79 13.78 37.87
CA MET A 128 -9.97 13.34 38.64
C MET A 128 -10.84 12.31 37.89
N VAL A 129 -10.98 12.44 36.57
CA VAL A 129 -11.74 11.49 35.74
C VAL A 129 -10.93 10.26 35.33
N LYS A 130 -9.60 10.33 35.46
CA LYS A 130 -8.66 9.23 35.19
C LYS A 130 -8.31 8.40 36.42
N GLY A 131 -8.86 8.73 37.58
CA GLY A 131 -8.54 8.03 38.83
C GLY A 131 -7.15 8.35 39.40
N ILE A 132 -6.52 9.45 38.98
CA ILE A 132 -5.20 9.87 39.50
C ILE A 132 -5.39 10.51 40.88
N SER A 133 -4.56 10.10 41.84
CA SER A 133 -4.65 10.59 43.21
C SER A 133 -4.37 12.10 43.30
N LEU A 134 -4.83 12.75 44.36
CA LEU A 134 -4.55 14.19 44.58
C LEU A 134 -3.05 14.44 44.76
N GLU A 135 -2.34 13.51 45.38
CA GLU A 135 -0.88 13.59 45.57
C GLU A 135 -0.16 13.51 44.23
N GLU A 136 -0.50 12.56 43.38
CA GLU A 136 0.08 12.43 42.04
C GLU A 136 -0.21 13.65 41.16
N ARG A 137 -1.43 14.21 41.25
CA ARG A 137 -1.78 15.47 40.56
C ARG A 137 -0.91 16.65 41.01
N LYS A 138 -0.61 16.76 42.31
CA LYS A 138 0.33 17.77 42.83
C LYS A 138 1.75 17.54 42.29
N HIS A 139 2.24 16.31 42.27
CA HIS A 139 3.55 15.99 41.69
C HIS A 139 3.64 16.37 40.20
N ILE A 140 2.55 16.18 39.44
CA ILE A 140 2.47 16.61 38.04
C ILE A 140 2.55 18.14 37.94
N GLN A 141 1.84 18.87 38.81
CA GLN A 141 1.92 20.34 38.85
C GLN A 141 3.33 20.82 39.19
N ASP A 142 4.00 20.22 40.17
CA ASP A 142 5.39 20.56 40.52
C ASP A 142 6.37 20.29 39.37
N ALA A 143 6.16 19.21 38.61
CA ALA A 143 6.95 18.90 37.42
C ALA A 143 6.71 19.92 36.30
N LEU A 144 5.48 20.39 36.13
CA LEU A 144 5.12 21.45 35.19
C LEU A 144 5.77 22.79 35.55
N VAL A 145 5.86 23.14 36.84
CA VAL A 145 6.60 24.33 37.32
C VAL A 145 8.06 24.26 36.87
N LYS A 146 8.73 23.14 37.15
CA LYS A 146 10.15 22.93 36.79
C LYS A 146 10.38 22.97 35.28
N GLU A 147 9.48 22.40 34.49
CA GLU A 147 9.56 22.47 33.04
C GLU A 147 9.35 23.91 32.54
N ALA A 148 8.39 24.66 33.10
CA ALA A 148 8.16 26.06 32.77
C ALA A 148 9.38 26.95 33.05
N GLU A 149 10.00 26.77 34.22
CA GLU A 149 11.25 27.46 34.60
C GLU A 149 12.38 27.13 33.63
N TYR A 150 12.58 25.85 33.30
CA TYR A 150 13.61 25.44 32.34
C TYR A 150 13.39 26.00 30.94
N LEU A 151 12.13 26.14 30.49
CA LEU A 151 11.80 26.62 29.15
C LEU A 151 11.80 28.16 29.05
N GLU A 152 11.74 28.89 30.16
CA GLU A 152 11.54 30.34 30.21
C GLU A 152 10.24 30.80 29.51
N VAL A 153 9.16 30.00 29.62
CA VAL A 153 7.86 30.28 28.99
C VAL A 153 6.74 30.29 30.03
N THR A 154 5.76 31.18 29.86
CA THR A 154 4.58 31.22 30.72
C THR A 154 3.71 29.97 30.54
N MET A 155 3.58 29.19 31.61
CA MET A 155 2.72 28.02 31.67
C MET A 155 1.48 28.29 32.53
N TYR A 156 0.34 27.81 32.05
CA TYR A 156 -0.97 27.92 32.67
C TYR A 156 -1.53 26.53 32.95
N VAL A 157 -2.28 26.40 34.04
CA VAL A 157 -3.00 25.18 34.41
C VAL A 157 -4.48 25.50 34.57
N THR A 158 -5.33 24.59 34.09
CA THR A 158 -6.78 24.65 34.29
C THR A 158 -7.30 23.25 34.59
N SER A 159 -8.29 23.13 35.47
CA SER A 159 -8.98 21.85 35.69
C SER A 159 -10.04 21.62 34.62
N LEU A 160 -10.24 20.35 34.24
CA LEU A 160 -11.34 19.95 33.35
C LEU A 160 -12.72 20.28 33.94
N THR A 161 -12.84 20.42 35.26
CA THR A 161 -14.09 20.84 35.93
C THR A 161 -14.53 22.25 35.55
N THR A 162 -13.64 23.07 34.99
CA THR A 162 -13.98 24.42 34.51
C THR A 162 -14.95 24.39 33.32
N CYS A 163 -15.10 23.25 32.64
CA CYS A 163 -16.07 23.08 31.55
C CYS A 163 -17.54 23.17 32.00
N THR A 164 -17.85 22.99 33.28
CA THR A 164 -19.23 23.02 33.81
C THR A 164 -19.66 24.39 34.32
N THR A 165 -18.74 25.36 34.39
CA THR A 165 -19.01 26.70 34.89
C THR A 165 -18.86 27.71 33.75
N ASP A 166 -19.88 28.55 33.51
CA ASP A 166 -19.84 29.63 32.51
C ASP A 166 -18.74 30.67 32.79
N ILE A 167 -18.15 30.64 33.99
CA ILE A 167 -17.06 31.50 34.45
C ILE A 167 -15.72 30.78 34.25
N LEU A 168 -15.32 30.58 33.00
CA LEU A 168 -13.94 30.16 32.65
C LEU A 168 -12.88 31.18 33.08
N CYS A 169 -13.29 32.42 33.39
CA CYS A 169 -12.41 33.57 33.57
C CYS A 169 -11.59 33.60 34.87
N GLU A 170 -11.98 32.87 35.94
CA GLU A 170 -11.32 32.95 37.25
C GLU A 170 -10.34 31.80 37.54
N LYS A 171 -10.40 30.68 36.80
CA LYS A 171 -9.70 29.43 37.16
C LYS A 171 -8.45 29.09 36.33
N ILE A 172 -8.14 29.85 35.28
CA ILE A 172 -6.87 29.69 34.56
C ILE A 172 -5.77 30.35 35.39
N GLN A 173 -5.02 29.55 36.13
CA GLN A 173 -3.95 30.03 37.00
C GLN A 173 -2.60 29.93 36.26
N SER A 174 -1.77 30.97 36.37
CA SER A 174 -0.36 30.83 36.05
C SER A 174 0.25 29.86 37.05
N VAL A 175 1.15 29.01 36.58
CA VAL A 175 1.84 28.00 37.42
C VAL A 175 2.63 28.65 38.56
N LEU A 176 2.92 29.95 38.46
CA LEU A 176 3.51 30.77 39.51
C LEU A 176 2.58 31.99 39.77
N PRO A 177 2.02 32.19 40.99
CA PRO A 177 2.00 31.31 42.17
C PRO A 177 0.74 30.42 42.26
N LEU A 178 0.92 29.18 42.73
CA LEU A 178 -0.10 28.12 42.86
C LEU A 178 -1.10 28.41 44.01
N GLN A 179 -2.42 28.40 43.73
CA GLN A 179 -3.45 28.28 44.76
C GLN A 179 -4.32 27.05 44.48
N SER A 180 -4.02 25.94 45.16
CA SER A 180 -4.80 24.71 45.05
C SER A 180 -6.10 24.82 45.84
N SER A 181 -7.23 25.00 45.16
CA SER A 181 -8.55 24.75 45.73
C SER A 181 -9.19 23.55 45.02
N THR A 182 -9.29 22.42 45.69
CA THR A 182 -10.23 21.36 45.30
C THR A 182 -11.64 21.93 45.41
N THR A 183 -12.30 22.16 44.29
CA THR A 183 -13.69 22.64 44.28
C THR A 183 -14.64 21.44 44.33
N ASP A 184 -15.81 21.57 44.95
CA ASP A 184 -16.90 20.56 44.95
C ASP A 184 -17.20 19.99 43.55
N ASN A 185 -16.91 20.74 42.49
CA ASN A 185 -17.07 20.33 41.09
C ASN A 185 -16.22 19.11 40.67
N ASP A 186 -15.13 18.78 41.38
CA ASP A 186 -14.31 17.58 41.09
C ASP A 186 -15.12 16.29 41.36
N GLY A 187 -15.93 16.28 42.41
CA GLY A 187 -16.81 15.16 42.76
C GLY A 187 -17.89 14.94 41.71
N PHE A 188 -18.60 16.01 41.34
CA PHE A 188 -19.64 15.97 40.30
C PHE A 188 -19.11 15.46 38.96
N MET A 189 -17.95 15.94 38.52
CA MET A 189 -17.34 15.50 37.26
C MET A 189 -16.93 14.03 37.32
N LYS A 190 -16.42 13.56 38.45
CA LYS A 190 -16.07 12.15 38.63
C LYS A 190 -17.32 11.26 38.56
N GLU A 191 -18.38 11.62 39.30
CA GLU A 191 -19.65 10.89 39.31
C GLU A 191 -20.30 10.87 37.91
N MET A 192 -20.26 11.99 37.18
CA MET A 192 -20.75 12.07 35.81
C MET A 192 -20.02 11.08 34.89
N PHE A 193 -18.69 10.98 34.97
CA PHE A 193 -17.94 10.00 34.16
C PHE A 193 -18.16 8.56 34.61
N GLU A 194 -18.31 8.30 35.91
CA GLU A 194 -18.58 6.96 36.46
C GLU A 194 -19.96 6.45 36.04
N SER A 195 -20.98 7.31 35.98
CA SER A 195 -22.36 6.96 35.57
C SER A 195 -22.52 6.57 34.09
N MET A 196 -21.51 6.77 33.25
CA MET A 196 -21.60 6.44 31.82
C MET A 196 -21.52 4.93 31.58
N GLU A 197 -22.29 4.43 30.63
CA GLU A 197 -22.44 2.99 30.39
C GLU A 197 -21.16 2.28 29.94
N ASN A 198 -20.30 2.94 29.16
CA ASN A 198 -19.11 2.31 28.61
C ASN A 198 -17.92 3.25 28.43
N ASP A 199 -16.74 2.63 28.34
CA ASP A 199 -15.44 3.25 28.18
C ASP A 199 -15.30 4.11 26.92
N THR A 200 -16.01 3.77 25.84
CA THR A 200 -15.97 4.55 24.60
C THR A 200 -16.65 5.92 24.76
N VAL A 201 -17.79 5.95 25.47
CA VAL A 201 -18.50 7.21 25.77
C VAL A 201 -17.65 8.12 26.66
N ARG A 202 -17.01 7.54 27.69
CA ARG A 202 -16.11 8.29 28.59
C ARG A 202 -14.91 8.89 27.85
N ASP A 203 -14.21 8.11 27.02
CA ASP A 203 -13.09 8.61 26.20
C ASP A 203 -13.53 9.73 25.24
N GLU A 204 -14.70 9.57 24.61
CA GLU A 204 -15.24 10.57 23.69
C GLU A 204 -15.56 11.88 24.38
N LEU A 205 -16.29 11.83 25.50
CA LEU A 205 -16.66 13.04 26.22
C LEU A 205 -15.42 13.78 26.73
N LEU A 206 -14.45 13.06 27.32
CA LEU A 206 -13.21 13.64 27.80
C LEU A 206 -12.50 14.46 26.71
N ARG A 207 -12.43 13.91 25.50
CA ARG A 207 -11.81 14.58 24.35
C ARG A 207 -12.57 15.83 23.91
N GLN A 208 -13.90 15.76 23.83
CA GLN A 208 -14.72 16.92 23.43
C GLN A 208 -14.60 18.05 24.45
N LEU A 209 -14.67 17.72 25.75
CA LEU A 209 -14.48 18.69 26.83
C LEU A 209 -13.08 19.31 26.78
N LYS A 210 -12.03 18.52 26.57
CA LYS A 210 -10.67 19.05 26.41
C LYS A 210 -10.54 19.99 25.22
N ARG A 211 -11.09 19.62 24.06
CA ARG A 211 -11.06 20.48 22.86
C ARG A 211 -11.76 21.81 23.13
N LYS A 212 -12.96 21.78 23.72
CA LYS A 212 -13.73 22.97 24.09
C LYS A 212 -12.95 23.86 25.04
N LEU A 213 -12.32 23.27 26.05
CA LEU A 213 -11.51 23.99 27.03
C LEU A 213 -10.25 24.61 26.42
N LEU A 214 -9.57 23.92 25.51
CA LEU A 214 -8.42 24.46 24.77
C LEU A 214 -8.80 25.69 23.95
N ILE A 215 -9.93 25.64 23.24
CA ILE A 215 -10.43 26.77 22.43
C ILE A 215 -10.79 27.94 23.34
N SER A 216 -11.54 27.68 24.43
CA SER A 216 -11.91 28.71 25.39
C SER A 216 -10.70 29.38 26.04
N ALA A 217 -9.72 28.59 26.47
CA ALA A 217 -8.49 29.10 27.06
C ALA A 217 -7.65 29.90 26.04
N ALA A 218 -7.61 29.49 24.77
CA ALA A 218 -6.94 30.25 23.72
C ALA A 218 -7.55 31.63 23.53
N ARG A 219 -8.89 31.73 23.47
CA ARG A 219 -9.61 33.01 23.41
C ARG A 219 -9.27 33.90 24.61
N LYS A 220 -9.32 33.34 25.82
CA LYS A 220 -9.03 34.09 27.05
C LYS A 220 -7.59 34.56 27.14
N LEU A 221 -6.65 33.74 26.69
CA LEU A 221 -5.21 34.05 26.69
C LEU A 221 -4.78 34.87 25.46
N ASN A 222 -5.72 35.36 24.64
CA ASN A 222 -5.46 36.10 23.40
C ASN A 222 -4.51 35.36 22.46
N CYS A 223 -4.75 34.05 22.28
CA CYS A 223 -4.05 33.19 21.34
C CYS A 223 -4.96 32.86 20.17
N ASN A 224 -4.53 33.20 18.95
CA ASN A 224 -5.29 32.93 17.72
C ASN A 224 -4.96 31.57 17.10
N LYS A 225 -3.97 30.85 17.66
CA LYS A 225 -3.55 29.52 17.22
C LYS A 225 -3.38 28.57 18.40
N ILE A 226 -3.67 27.29 18.22
CA ILE A 226 -3.39 26.22 19.21
C ILE A 226 -2.49 25.18 18.57
N PHE A 227 -1.40 24.77 19.22
CA PHE A 227 -0.59 23.62 18.80
C PHE A 227 -0.95 22.40 19.63
N VAL A 228 -1.28 21.30 18.96
CA VAL A 228 -1.44 19.98 19.59
C VAL A 228 -0.36 19.02 19.10
N ALA A 229 0.09 18.14 19.99
CA ALA A 229 1.20 17.22 19.76
C ALA A 229 0.80 15.91 19.08
N ASP A 230 -0.17 15.92 18.18
CA ASP A 230 -0.62 14.73 17.46
C ASP A 230 0.48 14.21 16.51
N THR A 231 0.90 12.96 16.71
CA THR A 231 1.83 12.23 15.81
C THR A 231 1.08 11.54 14.67
N SER A 232 1.80 10.94 13.72
CA SER A 232 1.18 10.15 12.64
C SER A 232 0.32 8.99 13.18
N VAL A 233 0.75 8.38 14.28
CA VAL A 233 0.05 7.28 14.96
C VAL A 233 -1.22 7.80 15.63
N ASP A 234 -1.12 8.90 16.38
CA ASP A 234 -2.30 9.51 17.04
C ASP A 234 -3.39 9.86 16.03
N LEU A 235 -3.00 10.37 14.85
CA LEU A 235 -3.94 10.68 13.79
C LEU A 235 -4.61 9.45 13.19
N ALA A 236 -3.88 8.37 12.95
CA ALA A 236 -4.47 7.12 12.46
C ALA A 236 -5.44 6.50 13.47
N ILE A 237 -5.10 6.56 14.77
CA ILE A 237 -5.99 6.14 15.86
C ILE A 237 -7.27 6.98 15.86
N LYS A 238 -7.16 8.30 15.67
CA LYS A 238 -8.33 9.19 15.53
C LYS A 238 -9.18 8.79 14.33
N VAL A 239 -8.59 8.51 13.18
CA VAL A 239 -9.35 8.06 11.99
C VAL A 239 -10.17 6.82 12.29
N LEU A 240 -9.52 5.74 12.72
CA LEU A 240 -10.22 4.47 12.94
C LEU A 240 -11.26 4.60 14.05
N GLY A 241 -10.92 5.29 15.14
CA GLY A 241 -11.87 5.58 16.21
C GLY A 241 -13.08 6.37 15.76
N ASP A 242 -12.88 7.41 14.96
CA ASP A 242 -13.95 8.27 14.46
C ASP A 242 -14.81 7.52 13.43
N VAL A 243 -14.23 6.70 12.55
CA VAL A 243 -14.99 5.83 11.65
C VAL A 243 -15.86 4.86 12.44
N SER A 244 -15.28 4.13 13.38
CA SER A 244 -15.99 3.13 14.19
C SER A 244 -17.08 3.72 15.10
N THR A 245 -16.99 5.01 15.42
CA THR A 245 -18.01 5.73 16.21
C THR A 245 -18.98 6.55 15.36
N GLY A 246 -18.97 6.39 14.03
CA GLY A 246 -19.92 7.06 13.12
C GLY A 246 -19.62 8.55 12.87
N ARG A 247 -18.39 9.00 13.12
CA ARG A 247 -17.91 10.39 12.96
C ARG A 247 -17.23 10.64 11.61
N GLY A 248 -17.61 9.89 10.58
CA GLY A 248 -17.01 9.94 9.24
C GLY A 248 -16.97 11.34 8.61
N SER A 249 -18.00 12.16 8.81
CA SER A 249 -18.07 13.52 8.26
C SER A 249 -17.07 14.50 8.88
N GLN A 250 -16.47 14.15 10.03
CA GLN A 250 -15.47 14.98 10.73
C GLN A 250 -14.03 14.59 10.42
N LEU A 251 -13.82 13.47 9.74
CA LEU A 251 -12.50 12.87 9.58
C LEU A 251 -11.48 13.85 8.99
N SER A 252 -11.85 14.50 7.89
CA SER A 252 -10.94 15.41 7.18
C SER A 252 -10.42 16.52 8.09
N VAL A 253 -11.31 17.17 8.84
CA VAL A 253 -10.98 18.27 9.76
C VAL A 253 -10.24 17.78 11.01
N ASN A 254 -10.62 16.62 11.55
CA ASN A 254 -10.00 16.05 12.74
C ASN A 254 -8.55 15.60 12.52
N VAL A 255 -8.16 15.29 11.27
CA VAL A 255 -6.80 14.82 10.94
C VAL A 255 -6.01 15.71 9.98
N ALA A 256 -6.62 16.74 9.41
CA ALA A 256 -5.94 17.75 8.59
C ALA A 256 -4.80 18.43 9.36
N PHE A 257 -3.92 19.13 8.65
CA PHE A 257 -2.85 19.88 9.32
C PHE A 257 -3.40 20.95 10.27
N TYR A 258 -4.50 21.61 9.89
CA TYR A 258 -5.20 22.59 10.71
C TYR A 258 -6.71 22.30 10.81
N ASP A 259 -7.32 22.72 11.91
CA ASP A 259 -8.76 22.72 12.15
C ASP A 259 -9.21 24.17 12.36
N THR A 260 -10.07 24.65 11.45
CA THR A 260 -10.61 26.01 11.41
C THR A 260 -12.13 26.04 11.63
N ARG A 261 -12.68 25.07 12.37
CA ARG A 261 -14.10 25.11 12.78
C ARG A 261 -14.44 26.36 13.59
N CYS A 262 -13.48 26.88 14.34
CA CYS A 262 -13.58 28.18 15.00
C CYS A 262 -12.88 29.23 14.13
N ALA A 263 -13.60 30.28 13.73
CA ALA A 263 -13.07 31.30 12.83
C ALA A 263 -11.95 32.14 13.47
N ASP A 264 -11.98 32.29 14.79
CA ASP A 264 -11.08 33.14 15.58
C ASP A 264 -9.83 32.39 16.10
N VAL A 265 -9.91 31.07 16.26
CA VAL A 265 -8.82 30.23 16.78
C VAL A 265 -8.62 29.00 15.89
N ALA A 266 -7.43 28.85 15.31
CA ALA A 266 -7.10 27.68 14.50
C ALA A 266 -6.20 26.68 15.27
N LEU A 267 -6.56 25.40 15.25
CA LEU A 267 -5.76 24.33 15.86
C LEU A 267 -4.84 23.71 14.81
N LEU A 268 -3.54 23.64 15.09
CA LEU A 268 -2.47 23.13 14.20
C LEU A 268 -1.80 21.90 14.82
N ARG A 269 -1.25 21.04 13.97
CA ARG A 269 -0.64 19.75 14.35
C ARG A 269 0.82 19.66 13.87
N PRO A 270 1.79 20.28 14.58
CA PRO A 270 3.17 20.39 14.11
C PRO A 270 3.92 19.06 14.06
N LEU A 271 3.52 18.07 14.86
CA LEU A 271 4.14 16.75 14.93
C LEU A 271 3.49 15.71 14.02
N ARG A 272 2.57 16.11 13.13
CA ARG A 272 1.77 15.22 12.27
C ARG A 272 2.58 14.21 11.45
N ASP A 273 3.78 14.61 11.01
CA ASP A 273 4.65 13.74 10.22
C ASP A 273 5.61 12.89 11.10
N PHE A 274 5.69 13.11 12.41
CA PHE A 274 6.57 12.38 13.34
C PHE A 274 6.01 11.00 13.67
N THR A 275 6.88 9.98 13.63
CA THR A 275 6.58 8.62 14.10
C THR A 275 6.90 8.46 15.58
N GLN A 276 6.48 7.34 16.18
CA GLN A 276 6.83 7.02 17.56
C GLN A 276 8.35 6.89 17.78
N GLU A 277 9.05 6.28 16.82
CA GLU A 277 10.52 6.18 16.83
C GLU A 277 11.20 7.55 16.76
N ASP A 278 10.64 8.51 15.99
CA ASP A 278 11.16 9.87 15.95
C ASP A 278 11.06 10.53 17.34
N ILE A 279 9.92 10.35 18.03
CA ILE A 279 9.70 10.90 19.38
C ILE A 279 10.67 10.27 20.38
N GLN A 280 10.80 8.94 20.38
CA GLN A 280 11.70 8.22 21.28
C GLN A 280 13.18 8.58 21.02
N GLY A 281 13.60 8.60 19.76
CA GLY A 281 14.95 9.01 19.38
C GLY A 281 15.26 10.44 19.79
N TYR A 282 14.28 11.36 19.73
CA TYR A 282 14.45 12.74 20.15
C TYR A 282 14.64 12.86 21.67
N LEU A 283 13.78 12.19 22.45
CA LEU A 283 13.90 12.13 23.90
C LEU A 283 15.25 11.56 24.33
N GLN A 284 15.69 10.46 23.71
CA GLN A 284 16.99 9.84 23.99
C GLN A 284 18.16 10.78 23.68
N CYS A 285 18.13 11.46 22.53
CA CYS A 285 19.19 12.38 22.12
C CYS A 285 19.36 13.56 23.09
N HIS A 286 18.26 14.09 23.61
CA HIS A 286 18.26 15.22 24.56
C HIS A 286 18.20 14.80 26.04
N LYS A 287 18.10 13.49 26.34
CA LYS A 287 17.90 12.94 27.69
C LYS A 287 16.70 13.55 28.41
N LEU A 288 15.60 13.74 27.67
CA LEU A 288 14.38 14.34 28.20
C LEU A 288 13.49 13.28 28.84
N ASN A 289 12.90 13.63 29.98
CA ASN A 289 11.97 12.78 30.70
C ASN A 289 10.56 13.38 30.62
N PRO A 290 9.59 12.71 29.97
CA PRO A 290 8.20 13.15 29.98
C PRO A 290 7.64 13.13 31.41
N ILE A 291 6.77 14.09 31.74
CA ILE A 291 6.13 14.19 33.06
C ILE A 291 5.30 12.94 33.36
N LEU A 292 4.62 12.39 32.35
CA LEU A 292 3.83 11.16 32.42
C LEU A 292 4.59 10.03 31.68
N ALA A 293 5.35 9.23 32.42
CA ALA A 293 6.14 8.12 31.89
C ALA A 293 5.31 6.81 31.71
N PRO A 294 5.63 5.94 30.72
CA PRO A 294 4.85 4.75 30.38
C PRO A 294 4.56 3.74 31.51
N PRO A 295 5.47 3.40 32.45
CA PRO A 295 5.13 2.45 33.52
C PRO A 295 4.21 3.04 34.60
N LYS A 296 4.01 4.36 34.62
CA LYS A 296 3.13 5.07 35.58
C LYS A 296 1.79 5.46 34.97
N TYR A 297 1.61 5.29 33.65
CA TYR A 297 0.42 5.73 32.93
C TYR A 297 -0.51 4.56 32.64
N ILE A 298 -1.52 4.37 33.48
CA ILE A 298 -2.64 3.48 33.17
C ILE A 298 -3.46 4.14 32.07
N GLN A 299 -3.68 3.42 30.96
CA GLN A 299 -4.54 3.93 29.89
C GLN A 299 -5.95 4.11 30.45
N PRO A 300 -6.50 5.34 30.45
CA PRO A 300 -7.87 5.54 30.87
C PRO A 300 -8.78 4.86 29.85
N TYR A 301 -9.71 4.04 30.35
CA TYR A 301 -10.73 3.34 29.55
C TYR A 301 -10.14 2.30 28.56
N PRO A 302 -9.54 1.20 29.07
CA PRO A 302 -8.85 0.21 28.25
C PRO A 302 -9.77 -0.51 27.26
N ALA A 303 -11.07 -0.60 27.53
CA ALA A 303 -12.06 -1.24 26.66
C ALA A 303 -12.64 -0.29 25.59
N SER A 304 -12.18 0.97 25.52
CA SER A 304 -12.68 1.91 24.52
C SER A 304 -12.28 1.50 23.09
N ILE A 305 -13.15 1.75 22.11
CA ILE A 305 -12.90 1.48 20.68
C ILE A 305 -11.57 2.09 20.22
N ARG A 306 -11.21 3.24 20.77
CA ARG A 306 -9.95 3.92 20.41
C ARG A 306 -8.72 3.30 21.04
N ASN A 307 -8.85 2.65 22.18
CA ASN A 307 -7.76 1.86 22.72
C ASN A 307 -7.56 0.57 21.90
N ILE A 308 -8.64 -0.05 21.43
CA ILE A 308 -8.57 -1.16 20.46
C ILE A 308 -7.89 -0.68 19.17
N ALA A 309 -8.32 0.46 18.61
CA ALA A 309 -7.71 1.05 17.42
C ALA A 309 -6.22 1.39 17.65
N ARG A 310 -5.85 1.84 18.86
CA ARG A 310 -4.45 2.08 19.25
C ARG A 310 -3.62 0.82 19.17
N ASN A 311 -4.08 -0.28 19.78
CA ASN A 311 -3.35 -1.55 19.77
C ASN A 311 -3.19 -2.07 18.33
N PHE A 312 -4.25 -2.01 17.52
CA PHE A 312 -4.20 -2.36 16.11
C PHE A 312 -3.19 -1.51 15.33
N ILE A 313 -3.21 -0.19 15.49
CA ILE A 313 -2.30 0.71 14.77
C ILE A 313 -0.84 0.50 15.20
N HIS A 314 -0.56 0.24 16.47
CA HIS A 314 0.81 -0.03 16.92
C HIS A 314 1.35 -1.33 16.31
N ASN A 315 0.55 -2.39 16.27
CA ASN A 315 0.92 -3.64 15.60
C ASN A 315 1.14 -3.41 14.09
N LEU A 316 0.25 -2.64 13.46
CA LEU A 316 0.35 -2.32 12.04
C LEU A 316 1.59 -1.47 11.70
N ASP A 317 1.96 -0.50 12.55
CA ASP A 317 3.16 0.33 12.34
C ASP A 317 4.45 -0.48 12.50
N PHE A 318 4.42 -1.49 13.37
CA PHE A 318 5.52 -2.44 13.57
C PHE A 318 5.69 -3.39 12.37
N GLU A 319 4.60 -3.96 11.86
CA GLU A 319 4.64 -4.93 10.75
C GLU A 319 4.80 -4.26 9.37
N PHE A 320 4.15 -3.11 9.14
CA PHE A 320 4.03 -2.49 7.83
C PHE A 320 4.31 -0.98 7.86
N HIS A 321 5.59 -0.62 7.95
CA HIS A 321 6.03 0.77 7.97
C HIS A 321 5.48 1.60 6.79
N GLY A 322 4.82 2.71 7.11
CA GLY A 322 4.25 3.66 6.12
C GLY A 322 2.74 3.59 5.96
N THR A 323 2.11 2.48 6.34
CA THR A 323 0.66 2.28 6.27
C THR A 323 -0.11 3.27 7.15
N VAL A 324 0.41 3.58 8.34
CA VAL A 324 -0.14 4.57 9.27
C VAL A 324 -0.36 5.94 8.59
N SER A 325 0.61 6.39 7.79
CA SER A 325 0.50 7.67 7.09
C SER A 325 -0.57 7.64 6.00
N THR A 326 -0.77 6.49 5.36
CA THR A 326 -1.80 6.29 4.34
C THR A 326 -3.19 6.41 4.94
N ILE A 327 -3.41 5.91 6.16
CA ILE A 327 -4.70 5.97 6.86
C ILE A 327 -5.14 7.44 7.01
N TYR A 328 -4.38 8.26 7.73
CA TYR A 328 -4.82 9.63 8.01
C TYR A 328 -4.78 10.55 6.78
N ARG A 329 -3.85 10.35 5.83
CA ARG A 329 -3.79 11.15 4.59
C ARG A 329 -4.92 10.83 3.63
N THR A 330 -5.42 9.59 3.63
CA THR A 330 -6.60 9.24 2.84
C THR A 330 -7.84 9.92 3.42
N SER A 331 -7.99 9.88 4.75
CA SER A 331 -9.09 10.55 5.45
C SER A 331 -9.09 12.07 5.29
N GLU A 332 -7.92 12.71 5.21
CA GLU A 332 -7.81 14.15 4.91
C GLU A 332 -8.38 14.51 3.52
N LYS A 333 -8.19 13.62 2.53
CA LYS A 333 -8.69 13.83 1.16
C LYS A 333 -10.21 13.64 1.03
N LEU A 334 -10.87 13.07 2.04
CA LEU A 334 -12.33 12.90 2.08
C LEU A 334 -13.06 14.22 2.39
N ALA A 335 -12.36 15.36 2.40
CA ALA A 335 -12.98 16.66 2.56
C ALA A 335 -14.04 16.89 1.46
N THR A 336 -15.30 16.95 1.86
CA THR A 336 -16.32 17.65 1.07
C THR A 336 -15.89 19.11 0.96
N LYS A 337 -16.23 19.78 -0.14
CA LYS A 337 -16.05 21.24 -0.25
C LYS A 337 -16.98 21.92 0.76
N ILE A 338 -16.59 21.92 2.04
CA ILE A 338 -17.13 22.83 3.03
C ILE A 338 -16.61 24.18 2.58
N LYS A 339 -17.41 24.93 1.79
CA LYS A 339 -17.21 26.37 1.68
C LYS A 339 -17.12 26.84 3.12
N GLY A 340 -15.97 27.41 3.50
CA GLY A 340 -15.84 28.02 4.80
C GLY A 340 -17.08 28.89 5.02
N VAL A 341 -17.63 28.84 6.23
CA VAL A 341 -18.58 29.85 6.69
C VAL A 341 -17.80 31.17 6.73
N HIS A 342 -17.58 31.76 5.56
CA HIS A 342 -16.92 33.02 5.31
C HIS A 342 -17.97 33.93 4.68
N ASN A 343 -18.69 34.63 5.55
CA ASN A 343 -19.01 36.06 5.46
C ASN A 343 -20.16 36.36 6.43
N VAL A 344 -19.84 36.73 7.68
CA VAL A 344 -20.74 37.57 8.49
C VAL A 344 -19.97 38.64 9.28
N TYR A 345 -18.70 38.47 9.64
CA TYR A 345 -18.00 39.45 10.50
C TYR A 345 -16.93 40.33 9.83
N THR A 346 -17.14 40.69 8.56
CA THR A 346 -16.46 41.86 7.98
C THR A 346 -17.51 42.85 7.46
N ASN A 347 -18.31 43.38 8.37
CA ASN A 347 -18.73 44.77 8.36
C ASN A 347 -19.11 45.14 9.79
N ARG A 348 -18.56 46.26 10.27
CA ARG A 348 -19.13 46.96 11.42
C ARG A 348 -20.56 47.34 11.04
N ASP A 349 -21.45 47.27 12.02
CA ASP A 349 -22.88 47.60 11.92
C ASP A 349 -23.74 46.46 11.36
N ILE A 350 -24.10 45.50 12.23
CA ILE A 350 -25.39 44.78 12.29
C ILE A 350 -25.39 44.00 13.63
N GLU A 351 -26.50 44.08 14.37
CA GLU A 351 -26.75 43.39 15.65
C GLU A 351 -26.57 41.86 15.53
N PRO A 352 -26.18 41.17 16.63
CA PRO A 352 -25.88 39.75 16.58
C PRO A 352 -27.16 38.95 16.33
N ILE A 353 -27.32 38.41 15.12
CA ILE A 353 -28.36 37.42 14.84
C ILE A 353 -28.00 36.16 15.63
N ASN A 354 -28.74 35.93 16.72
CA ASN A 354 -28.81 34.67 17.44
C ASN A 354 -29.22 33.54 16.48
N ASP A 355 -28.24 32.78 15.98
CA ASP A 355 -28.49 31.48 15.35
C ASP A 355 -27.73 30.35 16.09
N MET A 356 -27.75 30.44 17.43
CA MET A 356 -27.20 29.45 18.37
C MET A 356 -27.92 28.08 18.31
N ASN A 357 -29.01 27.94 17.55
CA ASN A 357 -29.90 26.78 17.63
C ASN A 357 -29.61 25.66 16.63
N ASN A 358 -28.61 25.79 15.74
CA ASN A 358 -28.40 24.81 14.67
C ASN A 358 -27.03 24.13 14.67
N THR A 359 -26.29 24.16 15.78
CA THR A 359 -24.99 23.46 15.91
C THR A 359 -24.95 22.56 17.15
N CYS A 360 -24.23 21.44 17.07
CA CYS A 360 -24.13 20.47 18.15
C CYS A 360 -23.31 21.05 19.30
N ALA A 361 -23.87 21.09 20.52
CA ALA A 361 -23.21 21.64 21.70
C ALA A 361 -21.89 20.93 22.11
N LEU A 362 -21.63 19.73 21.57
CA LEU A 362 -20.43 18.94 21.86
C LEU A 362 -19.38 19.00 20.75
N CYS A 363 -19.78 18.80 19.48
CA CYS A 363 -18.84 18.76 18.35
C CYS A 363 -18.85 20.04 17.48
N GLU A 364 -19.74 20.99 17.79
CA GLU A 364 -19.90 22.32 17.16
C GLU A 364 -20.16 22.27 15.64
N LEU A 365 -20.77 21.17 15.18
CA LEU A 365 -21.14 20.99 13.78
C LEU A 365 -22.63 21.25 13.53
N PRO A 366 -23.03 21.67 12.32
CA PRO A 366 -24.43 21.89 11.99
C PRO A 366 -25.31 20.66 12.26
N LEU A 367 -26.38 20.83 13.04
CA LEU A 367 -27.36 19.80 13.41
C LEU A 367 -28.33 19.53 12.26
N ILE A 368 -28.86 20.60 11.67
CA ILE A 368 -29.74 20.60 10.50
C ILE A 368 -29.26 21.74 9.60
N SER A 369 -29.43 21.61 8.29
CA SER A 369 -29.43 22.80 7.46
C SER A 369 -30.53 22.66 6.43
N ASP A 370 -31.57 23.47 6.60
CA ASP A 370 -32.63 23.63 5.62
C ASP A 370 -32.18 24.42 4.37
N ASN A 371 -30.88 24.72 4.23
CA ASN A 371 -30.28 25.40 3.06
C ASN A 371 -28.94 24.77 2.62
N LEU A 372 -28.88 23.44 2.58
CA LEU A 372 -27.70 22.72 2.11
C LEU A 372 -27.77 22.51 0.60
N HIS A 373 -26.81 23.07 -0.16
CA HIS A 373 -26.54 22.64 -1.53
C HIS A 373 -26.36 21.10 -1.58
N LYS A 374 -26.72 20.47 -2.71
CA LYS A 374 -26.74 19.01 -3.00
C LYS A 374 -25.51 18.15 -2.58
N GLU A 375 -24.44 18.72 -2.02
CA GLU A 375 -23.14 18.06 -1.78
C GLU A 375 -22.74 17.94 -0.29
N GLN A 376 -23.62 18.26 0.66
CA GLN A 376 -23.19 18.49 2.05
C GLN A 376 -24.22 17.84 3.03
N LEU A 377 -23.74 17.04 4.00
CA LEU A 377 -24.55 16.16 4.88
C LEU A 377 -24.52 16.67 6.32
N SER A 378 -25.67 16.72 7.00
CA SER A 378 -25.73 17.06 8.44
C SER A 378 -25.22 15.91 9.33
N VAL A 379 -24.86 16.21 10.58
CA VAL A 379 -24.44 15.19 11.57
C VAL A 379 -25.54 14.16 11.81
N VAL A 380 -26.81 14.60 11.82
CA VAL A 380 -27.98 13.74 11.99
C VAL A 380 -28.13 12.80 10.79
N GLN A 381 -28.03 13.33 9.57
CA GLN A 381 -28.11 12.54 8.33
C GLN A 381 -26.98 11.50 8.23
N ALA A 382 -25.75 11.88 8.58
CA ALA A 382 -24.61 10.96 8.59
C ALA A 382 -24.78 9.83 9.63
N LYS A 383 -25.31 10.15 10.82
CA LYS A 383 -25.59 9.16 11.85
C LYS A 383 -26.72 8.22 11.45
N MET A 384 -27.82 8.75 10.90
CA MET A 384 -28.93 7.94 10.39
C MET A 384 -28.47 7.01 9.26
N TYR A 385 -27.66 7.51 8.32
CA TYR A 385 -27.07 6.68 7.26
C TYR A 385 -26.18 5.58 7.83
N SER A 386 -25.30 5.92 8.79
CA SER A 386 -24.45 4.93 9.46
C SER A 386 -25.28 3.86 10.19
N GLN A 387 -26.38 4.25 10.83
CA GLN A 387 -27.30 3.32 11.47
C GLN A 387 -27.96 2.41 10.43
N VAL A 388 -28.51 2.97 9.36
CA VAL A 388 -29.15 2.21 8.26
C VAL A 388 -28.19 1.18 7.67
N VAL A 389 -26.95 1.57 7.33
CA VAL A 389 -25.95 0.65 6.77
C VAL A 389 -25.55 -0.43 7.77
N SER A 390 -25.48 -0.10 9.06
CA SER A 390 -25.10 -1.06 10.11
C SER A 390 -26.21 -2.02 10.49
N THR A 391 -27.49 -1.67 10.27
CA THR A 391 -28.65 -2.51 10.61
C THR A 391 -29.25 -3.24 9.41
N ASN A 392 -29.09 -2.73 8.18
CA ASN A 392 -29.68 -3.31 6.96
C ASN A 392 -28.66 -4.09 6.10
N MET A 393 -27.88 -4.98 6.71
CA MET A 393 -27.10 -5.95 5.92
C MET A 393 -27.99 -7.02 5.27
N ASP A 394 -29.25 -7.17 5.71
CA ASP A 394 -30.25 -8.10 5.14
C ASP A 394 -31.14 -7.50 4.04
N PHE A 395 -31.08 -6.18 3.79
CA PHE A 395 -31.97 -5.52 2.81
C PHE A 395 -31.37 -5.38 1.40
N TYR A 396 -30.06 -5.56 1.25
CA TYR A 396 -29.39 -5.48 -0.07
C TYR A 396 -29.58 -6.76 -0.92
N SER A 397 -30.01 -7.87 -0.33
CA SER A 397 -30.38 -9.10 -1.04
C SER A 397 -31.76 -9.04 -1.72
N SER A 398 -32.61 -8.05 -1.38
CA SER A 398 -33.97 -7.92 -1.95
C SER A 398 -34.10 -6.83 -3.03
N MET A 399 -33.04 -6.05 -3.28
CA MET A 399 -33.03 -4.97 -4.29
C MET A 399 -32.41 -5.37 -5.65
N THR A 400 -31.98 -6.62 -5.83
CA THR A 400 -31.57 -7.15 -7.15
C THR A 400 -32.71 -7.80 -7.94
N SER A 401 -33.94 -7.75 -7.45
CA SER A 401 -35.12 -8.28 -8.14
C SER A 401 -36.10 -7.15 -8.52
N SER A 402 -35.69 -6.24 -9.40
CA SER A 402 -36.62 -5.42 -10.20
C SER A 402 -35.85 -4.55 -11.21
N SER A 403 -35.40 -5.19 -12.28
CA SER A 403 -35.23 -4.55 -13.60
C SER A 403 -35.41 -5.64 -14.63
N GLN A 404 -36.66 -5.85 -15.01
CA GLN A 404 -37.05 -6.68 -16.15
C GLN A 404 -36.64 -6.01 -17.47
N ASN A 405 -36.46 -6.87 -18.48
CA ASN A 405 -36.31 -6.63 -19.92
C ASN A 405 -34.89 -6.48 -20.45
N LEU A 406 -34.20 -7.61 -20.65
CA LEU A 406 -33.47 -7.87 -21.89
C LEU A 406 -33.18 -9.38 -22.15
N ASP A 407 -34.18 -10.26 -22.03
CA ASP A 407 -34.04 -11.69 -22.38
C ASP A 407 -35.10 -12.21 -23.38
N ASP A 408 -35.89 -11.33 -23.99
CA ASP A 408 -36.83 -11.67 -25.06
C ASP A 408 -36.29 -11.25 -26.43
N LEU A 409 -35.22 -11.91 -26.85
CA LEU A 409 -34.79 -12.01 -28.24
C LEU A 409 -33.70 -13.08 -28.29
N LEU A 410 -34.10 -14.35 -28.41
CA LEU A 410 -33.40 -15.46 -29.07
C LEU A 410 -34.05 -16.81 -28.72
N LYS A 411 -35.27 -17.02 -29.23
CA LYS A 411 -35.82 -18.37 -29.49
C LYS A 411 -36.58 -18.35 -30.80
N ASP A 412 -35.89 -18.71 -31.87
CA ASP A 412 -36.36 -19.62 -32.92
C ASP A 412 -35.49 -19.49 -34.17
N LYS A 413 -34.68 -20.52 -34.44
CA LYS A 413 -34.72 -21.23 -35.72
C LYS A 413 -33.94 -22.55 -35.65
N GLN A 414 -34.66 -23.57 -36.10
CA GLN A 414 -34.30 -24.98 -36.14
C GLN A 414 -33.26 -25.32 -37.20
N THR A 415 -32.48 -26.35 -36.88
CA THR A 415 -32.08 -27.52 -37.69
C THR A 415 -31.41 -27.35 -39.05
N GLY A 416 -30.25 -28.00 -39.18
CA GLY A 416 -29.70 -28.48 -40.45
C GLY A 416 -28.46 -29.34 -40.23
N ARG A 417 -28.63 -30.68 -40.11
CA ARG A 417 -27.56 -31.67 -40.26
C ARG A 417 -27.19 -31.79 -41.73
N ILE A 418 -25.90 -31.80 -42.07
CA ILE A 418 -25.32 -32.58 -43.20
C ILE A 418 -23.93 -33.09 -42.77
N ASN A 419 -23.63 -34.30 -43.28
CA ASN A 419 -22.58 -35.25 -42.96
C ASN A 419 -21.17 -34.91 -43.47
N ASP A 420 -20.26 -35.84 -43.15
CA ASP A 420 -19.03 -36.24 -43.86
C ASP A 420 -17.78 -35.39 -43.57
N SER A 421 -16.57 -35.93 -43.43
CA SER A 421 -16.05 -37.28 -43.62
C SER A 421 -14.63 -37.38 -43.04
N THR A 422 -14.21 -38.63 -42.89
CA THR A 422 -12.87 -39.20 -42.71
C THR A 422 -11.69 -38.50 -43.43
N ALA A 423 -10.54 -38.41 -42.75
CA ALA A 423 -9.21 -38.49 -43.37
C ALA A 423 -8.21 -38.97 -42.28
N ALA A 424 -7.80 -40.24 -42.30
CA ALA A 424 -6.70 -40.81 -43.08
C ALA A 424 -5.33 -40.60 -42.39
N THR A 425 -5.00 -41.57 -41.55
CA THR A 425 -3.64 -41.88 -41.08
C THR A 425 -2.79 -42.32 -42.26
N ALA A 426 -1.69 -41.61 -42.54
CA ALA A 426 -0.65 -42.05 -43.45
C ALA A 426 0.67 -42.20 -42.66
N THR A 427 0.97 -43.45 -42.32
CA THR A 427 2.25 -43.90 -41.82
C THR A 427 3.24 -43.95 -42.97
N THR A 428 4.42 -43.35 -42.84
CA THR A 428 5.57 -43.65 -43.70
C THR A 428 6.76 -43.97 -42.80
N ALA A 429 7.20 -45.21 -42.89
CA ALA A 429 8.40 -45.72 -42.24
C ALA A 429 9.63 -45.31 -43.05
N THR A 430 10.69 -44.89 -42.37
CA THR A 430 12.04 -44.80 -42.93
C THR A 430 13.02 -45.59 -42.08
N LEU A 431 13.88 -46.31 -42.80
CA LEU A 431 14.96 -47.15 -42.31
C LEU A 431 16.18 -46.29 -41.94
N GLN A 432 16.81 -46.75 -40.87
CA GLN A 432 18.14 -46.50 -40.28
C GLN A 432 19.23 -45.81 -41.11
N GLY A 433 19.96 -44.94 -40.38
CA GLY A 433 21.42 -44.86 -40.41
C GLY A 433 21.96 -43.48 -40.79
N ASP A 434 22.34 -42.66 -39.80
CA ASP A 434 23.69 -42.09 -39.65
C ASP A 434 23.76 -41.15 -38.42
N GLU A 435 24.95 -41.05 -37.85
CA GLU A 435 25.29 -40.58 -36.49
C GLU A 435 24.88 -39.12 -36.21
N GLU A 436 23.88 -38.89 -35.35
CA GLU A 436 23.50 -37.56 -34.86
C GLU A 436 24.14 -37.26 -33.49
N PHE A 437 24.82 -36.12 -33.40
CA PHE A 437 25.06 -35.42 -32.14
C PHE A 437 23.69 -35.20 -31.46
N GLU A 438 23.45 -35.78 -30.29
CA GLU A 438 22.23 -35.54 -29.52
C GLU A 438 22.16 -34.05 -29.13
N GLU A 439 21.43 -33.28 -29.93
CA GLU A 439 20.99 -31.94 -29.63
C GLU A 439 20.09 -32.02 -28.38
N TYR A 440 20.53 -31.43 -27.26
CA TYR A 440 19.77 -31.41 -26.02
C TYR A 440 18.52 -30.53 -26.19
N VAL A 441 17.46 -31.11 -26.74
CA VAL A 441 16.11 -30.55 -26.65
C VAL A 441 15.49 -31.12 -25.37
N PRO A 442 15.17 -30.31 -24.36
CA PRO A 442 14.47 -30.80 -23.18
C PRO A 442 13.09 -31.31 -23.62
N GLN A 443 12.96 -32.63 -23.80
CA GLN A 443 11.66 -33.23 -24.08
C GLN A 443 10.84 -33.17 -22.80
N VAL A 444 9.85 -32.28 -22.81
CA VAL A 444 8.85 -32.11 -21.75
C VAL A 444 8.21 -33.47 -21.46
N LYS A 445 8.26 -33.93 -20.21
CA LYS A 445 7.68 -35.22 -19.84
C LYS A 445 6.18 -35.07 -19.66
N LEU A 446 5.41 -35.80 -20.46
CA LEU A 446 3.95 -35.77 -20.37
C LEU A 446 3.46 -36.35 -19.04
N ILE A 447 2.42 -35.74 -18.47
CA ILE A 447 1.84 -36.18 -17.20
C ILE A 447 1.32 -37.62 -17.24
N LYS A 448 0.95 -38.14 -18.43
CA LYS A 448 0.56 -39.54 -18.65
C LYS A 448 1.63 -40.55 -18.22
N THR A 449 2.91 -40.15 -18.18
CA THR A 449 3.99 -41.00 -17.68
C THR A 449 3.88 -41.32 -16.18
N LEU A 450 3.05 -40.56 -15.44
CA LEU A 450 2.72 -40.84 -14.04
C LEU A 450 1.64 -41.90 -13.88
N GLU A 451 1.02 -42.41 -14.95
CA GLU A 451 0.00 -43.47 -14.89
C GLU A 451 0.61 -44.83 -14.53
N ARG A 452 1.03 -44.96 -13.28
CA ARG A 452 1.64 -46.16 -12.68
C ARG A 452 1.54 -46.07 -11.15
N ASN A 453 1.87 -47.15 -10.45
CA ASN A 453 2.00 -47.17 -8.99
C ASN A 453 0.77 -46.62 -8.22
N GLY A 454 -0.44 -46.88 -8.73
CA GLY A 454 -1.69 -46.48 -8.08
C GLY A 454 -2.21 -45.08 -8.46
N ILE A 455 -1.62 -44.43 -9.46
CA ILE A 455 -2.16 -43.24 -10.13
C ILE A 455 -2.93 -43.72 -11.36
N THR A 456 -4.22 -43.40 -11.46
CA THR A 456 -5.11 -43.89 -12.52
C THR A 456 -5.28 -42.89 -13.66
N ALA A 457 -5.67 -43.32 -14.87
CA ALA A 457 -6.10 -42.43 -15.96
C ALA A 457 -7.10 -41.35 -15.51
N GLY A 458 -8.03 -41.70 -14.60
CA GLY A 458 -9.01 -40.76 -14.06
C GLY A 458 -8.39 -39.70 -13.15
N ASP A 459 -7.29 -40.01 -12.46
CA ASP A 459 -6.54 -39.03 -11.68
C ASP A 459 -5.72 -38.11 -12.62
N ILE A 460 -5.11 -38.67 -13.67
CA ILE A 460 -4.42 -37.90 -14.71
C ILE A 460 -5.37 -36.91 -15.39
N LYS A 461 -6.57 -37.34 -15.78
CA LYS A 461 -7.56 -36.46 -16.42
C LYS A 461 -7.96 -35.27 -15.53
N LYS A 462 -8.09 -35.48 -14.21
CA LYS A 462 -8.38 -34.38 -13.26
C LYS A 462 -7.22 -33.38 -13.16
N LEU A 463 -5.98 -33.87 -13.25
CA LEU A 463 -4.80 -33.01 -13.26
C LEU A 463 -4.76 -32.20 -14.55
N GLU A 464 -5.05 -32.80 -15.70
CA GLU A 464 -5.17 -32.12 -17.00
C GLU A 464 -6.27 -31.04 -16.97
N GLU A 465 -7.46 -31.36 -16.44
CA GLU A 465 -8.58 -30.40 -16.27
C GLU A 465 -8.22 -29.23 -15.33
N ALA A 466 -7.30 -29.45 -14.39
CA ALA A 466 -6.76 -28.43 -13.49
C ALA A 466 -5.54 -27.67 -14.08
N GLY A 467 -5.15 -27.96 -15.32
CA GLY A 467 -4.05 -27.30 -16.02
C GLY A 467 -2.66 -27.83 -15.66
N TYR A 468 -2.56 -29.09 -15.24
CA TYR A 468 -1.30 -29.81 -15.07
C TYR A 468 -1.15 -30.84 -16.19
N HIS A 469 -0.20 -30.56 -17.06
CA HIS A 469 -0.04 -31.23 -18.36
C HIS A 469 1.30 -31.96 -18.48
N THR A 470 2.26 -31.58 -17.64
CA THR A 470 3.63 -32.09 -17.62
C THR A 470 3.96 -32.66 -16.24
N VAL A 471 5.00 -33.49 -16.16
CA VAL A 471 5.47 -34.03 -14.88
C VAL A 471 6.09 -32.91 -14.03
N GLU A 472 6.79 -31.98 -14.67
CA GLU A 472 7.35 -30.77 -14.07
C GLU A 472 6.26 -29.92 -13.41
N ALA A 473 5.11 -29.73 -14.07
CA ALA A 473 3.97 -28.98 -13.52
C ALA A 473 3.50 -29.53 -12.19
N VAL A 474 3.48 -30.86 -12.06
CA VAL A 474 3.09 -31.57 -10.85
C VAL A 474 4.20 -31.50 -9.81
N ALA A 475 5.46 -31.73 -10.20
CA ALA A 475 6.60 -31.72 -9.29
C ALA A 475 6.81 -30.34 -8.63
N TYR A 476 6.59 -29.26 -9.38
CA TYR A 476 6.72 -27.89 -8.88
C TYR A 476 5.48 -27.39 -8.11
N ALA A 477 4.37 -28.14 -8.16
CA ALA A 477 3.14 -27.76 -7.49
C ALA A 477 3.23 -27.95 -5.97
N PRO A 478 2.79 -26.98 -5.16
CA PRO A 478 2.59 -27.20 -3.73
C PRO A 478 1.51 -28.28 -3.52
N LYS A 479 1.76 -29.20 -2.57
CA LYS A 479 0.79 -30.24 -2.17
C LYS A 479 -0.61 -29.68 -1.93
N LYS A 480 -0.72 -28.51 -1.28
CA LYS A 480 -1.99 -27.82 -1.02
C LYS A 480 -2.82 -27.59 -2.29
N HIS A 481 -2.19 -27.25 -3.42
CA HIS A 481 -2.90 -27.00 -4.67
C HIS A 481 -3.42 -28.30 -5.30
N LEU A 482 -2.66 -29.39 -5.20
CA LEU A 482 -3.12 -30.70 -5.69
C LEU A 482 -4.33 -31.20 -4.89
N ILE A 483 -4.36 -30.97 -3.58
CA ILE A 483 -5.49 -31.34 -2.71
C ILE A 483 -6.77 -30.55 -3.05
N THR A 484 -6.64 -29.32 -3.54
CA THR A 484 -7.83 -28.53 -3.94
C THR A 484 -8.52 -29.08 -5.19
N ILE A 485 -7.89 -29.98 -5.94
CA ILE A 485 -8.46 -30.61 -7.13
C ILE A 485 -9.51 -31.63 -6.67
N LYS A 486 -10.75 -31.44 -7.13
CA LYS A 486 -11.88 -32.28 -6.73
C LYS A 486 -11.59 -33.76 -7.04
N GLY A 487 -11.59 -34.58 -5.99
CA GLY A 487 -11.38 -36.03 -6.11
C GLY A 487 -9.92 -36.47 -6.09
N ILE A 488 -8.99 -35.60 -5.71
CA ILE A 488 -7.62 -35.94 -5.30
C ILE A 488 -7.57 -35.86 -3.77
N SER A 489 -7.35 -37.00 -3.10
CA SER A 489 -7.16 -37.04 -1.64
C SER A 489 -5.73 -36.70 -1.26
N GLU A 490 -5.50 -36.39 0.02
CA GLU A 490 -4.16 -36.12 0.53
C GLU A 490 -3.16 -37.25 0.24
N ALA A 491 -3.55 -38.51 0.52
CA ALA A 491 -2.73 -39.68 0.23
C ALA A 491 -2.44 -39.87 -1.26
N LYS A 492 -3.36 -39.46 -2.15
CA LYS A 492 -3.13 -39.47 -3.60
C LYS A 492 -2.15 -38.37 -4.00
N ALA A 493 -2.30 -37.17 -3.46
CA ALA A 493 -1.39 -36.05 -3.73
C ALA A 493 0.06 -36.40 -3.34
N ASP A 494 0.27 -37.06 -2.19
CA ASP A 494 1.60 -37.52 -1.78
C ASP A 494 2.22 -38.52 -2.76
N LYS A 495 1.43 -39.50 -3.22
CA LYS A 495 1.89 -40.47 -4.22
C LYS A 495 2.22 -39.81 -5.56
N ILE A 496 1.36 -38.90 -6.02
CA ILE A 496 1.56 -38.16 -7.27
C ILE A 496 2.87 -37.36 -7.21
N LEU A 497 3.11 -36.61 -6.12
CA LEU A 497 4.34 -35.86 -5.93
C LEU A 497 5.57 -36.76 -5.81
N GLN A 498 5.45 -37.89 -5.11
CA GLN A 498 6.55 -38.85 -4.97
C GLN A 498 6.96 -39.45 -6.32
N GLU A 499 6.00 -39.82 -7.17
CA GLU A 499 6.29 -40.34 -8.51
C GLU A 499 6.85 -39.28 -9.45
N ALA A 500 6.34 -38.04 -9.38
CA ALA A 500 6.86 -36.91 -10.16
C ALA A 500 8.30 -36.56 -9.77
N SER A 501 8.61 -36.58 -8.47
CA SER A 501 9.96 -36.27 -7.94
C SER A 501 11.04 -37.28 -8.36
N LYS A 502 10.65 -38.50 -8.76
CA LYS A 502 11.58 -39.49 -9.32
C LYS A 502 11.98 -39.17 -10.76
N LEU A 503 11.16 -38.40 -11.46
CA LEU A 503 11.33 -38.07 -12.87
C LEU A 503 11.93 -36.67 -13.08
N VAL A 504 11.80 -35.78 -12.10
CA VAL A 504 12.27 -34.40 -12.16
C VAL A 504 13.36 -34.19 -11.11
N VAL A 505 14.52 -33.72 -11.55
CA VAL A 505 15.66 -33.44 -10.65
C VAL A 505 15.45 -32.09 -9.97
N MET A 506 14.96 -32.10 -8.73
CA MET A 506 14.74 -30.90 -7.91
C MET A 506 15.83 -30.63 -6.85
N GLY A 507 16.97 -31.34 -6.96
CA GLY A 507 18.08 -31.24 -6.03
C GLY A 507 19.06 -30.11 -6.33
N PHE A 508 20.07 -29.96 -5.47
CA PHE A 508 21.17 -29.03 -5.68
C PHE A 508 22.00 -29.44 -6.90
N LYS A 509 22.33 -28.46 -7.75
CA LYS A 509 23.30 -28.58 -8.85
C LYS A 509 24.49 -27.68 -8.59
N SER A 510 25.65 -28.02 -9.12
CA SER A 510 26.81 -27.13 -9.04
C SER A 510 26.61 -25.86 -9.86
N ALA A 511 27.25 -24.75 -9.47
CA ALA A 511 27.18 -23.51 -10.24
C ALA A 511 27.72 -23.70 -11.68
N THR A 512 28.70 -24.59 -11.86
CA THR A 512 29.25 -24.96 -13.17
C THR A 512 28.22 -25.63 -14.06
N GLU A 513 27.45 -26.59 -13.53
CA GLU A 513 26.36 -27.24 -14.27
C GLU A 513 25.28 -26.23 -14.65
N ILE A 514 24.89 -25.35 -13.72
CA ILE A 514 23.91 -24.30 -14.02
C ILE A 514 24.43 -23.38 -15.12
N HIS A 515 25.71 -23.01 -15.09
CA HIS A 515 26.30 -22.17 -16.13
C HIS A 515 26.29 -22.84 -17.51
N GLN A 516 26.61 -24.14 -17.59
CA GLN A 516 26.53 -24.92 -18.84
C GLN A 516 25.10 -25.06 -19.37
N ILE A 517 24.12 -25.24 -18.48
CA ILE A 517 22.71 -25.25 -18.90
C ILE A 517 22.32 -23.88 -19.46
N ARG A 518 22.72 -22.79 -18.77
CA ARG A 518 22.41 -21.43 -19.17
C ARG A 518 23.14 -20.98 -20.44
N SER A 519 24.30 -21.54 -20.76
CA SER A 519 24.99 -21.24 -22.02
C SER A 519 24.27 -21.76 -23.26
N ASN A 520 23.34 -22.70 -23.08
CA ASN A 520 22.54 -23.29 -24.16
C ASN A 520 21.13 -22.67 -24.24
N ILE A 521 20.85 -21.59 -23.50
CA ILE A 521 19.56 -20.89 -23.60
C ILE A 521 19.47 -20.21 -24.96
N VAL A 522 18.31 -20.38 -25.60
CA VAL A 522 17.98 -19.76 -26.88
C VAL A 522 17.47 -18.34 -26.64
N PHE A 523 17.85 -17.41 -27.53
CA PHE A 523 17.38 -16.03 -27.52
C PHE A 523 16.61 -15.75 -28.80
N VAL A 524 15.48 -15.04 -28.68
CA VAL A 524 14.72 -14.56 -29.84
C VAL A 524 15.16 -13.14 -30.19
N THR A 525 15.73 -12.95 -31.37
CA THR A 525 16.12 -11.63 -31.90
C THR A 525 14.94 -10.66 -31.89
N THR A 526 15.21 -9.41 -31.55
CA THR A 526 14.24 -8.31 -31.61
C THR A 526 14.08 -7.72 -33.02
N GLY A 527 14.95 -8.12 -33.96
CA GLY A 527 15.04 -7.55 -35.30
C GLY A 527 15.88 -6.27 -35.41
N SER A 528 16.40 -5.75 -34.28
CA SER A 528 17.35 -4.63 -34.24
C SER A 528 18.65 -5.10 -33.62
N THR A 529 19.77 -4.89 -34.32
CA THR A 529 21.10 -5.27 -33.84
C THR A 529 21.50 -4.49 -32.59
N GLU A 530 21.06 -3.23 -32.48
CA GLU A 530 21.28 -2.40 -31.29
C GLU A 530 20.51 -2.92 -30.07
N LEU A 531 19.24 -3.33 -30.24
CA LEU A 531 18.46 -3.92 -29.16
C LEU A 531 18.98 -5.29 -28.76
N ASP A 532 19.37 -6.14 -29.71
CA ASP A 532 19.91 -7.46 -29.39
C ASP A 532 21.24 -7.32 -28.64
N ARG A 533 22.08 -6.33 -29.00
CA ARG A 533 23.31 -6.04 -28.25
C ARG A 533 23.02 -5.54 -26.85
N LEU A 534 22.01 -4.68 -26.68
CA LEU A 534 21.55 -4.22 -25.37
C LEU A 534 21.14 -5.41 -24.49
N LEU A 535 20.41 -6.38 -25.06
CA LEU A 535 19.87 -7.54 -24.37
C LEU A 535 20.85 -8.72 -24.24
N GLY A 536 22.04 -8.64 -24.84
CA GLY A 536 23.01 -9.73 -24.84
C GLY A 536 22.61 -10.92 -25.72
N GLY A 537 21.82 -10.70 -26.76
CA GLY A 537 21.43 -11.72 -27.75
C GLY A 537 19.96 -11.63 -28.20
N GLY A 538 19.09 -11.00 -27.41
CA GLY A 538 17.66 -10.89 -27.70
C GLY A 538 16.81 -11.20 -26.47
N ILE A 539 15.58 -11.66 -26.67
CA ILE A 539 14.67 -12.06 -25.59
C ILE A 539 15.00 -13.49 -25.12
N GLU A 540 15.41 -13.63 -23.86
CA GLU A 540 15.78 -14.91 -23.22
C GLU A 540 14.57 -15.85 -23.06
N THR A 541 14.66 -17.10 -23.53
CA THR A 541 13.65 -18.13 -23.27
C THR A 541 13.70 -18.66 -21.84
N GLY A 542 12.61 -19.27 -21.36
CA GLY A 542 12.53 -19.76 -19.97
C GLY A 542 12.47 -18.65 -18.92
N SER A 543 12.11 -17.43 -19.32
CA SER A 543 12.01 -16.28 -18.43
C SER A 543 10.84 -15.35 -18.82
N ILE A 544 10.46 -14.45 -17.90
CA ILE A 544 9.49 -13.39 -18.18
C ILE A 544 10.24 -12.09 -18.48
N THR A 545 9.99 -11.54 -19.67
CA THR A 545 10.41 -10.19 -20.06
C THR A 545 9.22 -9.23 -20.07
N GLU A 546 9.27 -8.20 -19.23
CA GLU A 546 8.27 -7.13 -19.17
C GLU A 546 8.69 -5.96 -20.05
N ILE A 547 7.80 -5.50 -20.92
CA ILE A 547 7.99 -4.30 -21.75
C ILE A 547 6.96 -3.25 -21.33
N PHE A 548 7.41 -2.13 -20.76
CA PHE A 548 6.53 -1.06 -20.31
C PHE A 548 6.89 0.29 -20.89
N GLY A 549 5.90 1.18 -20.97
CA GLY A 549 6.09 2.53 -21.50
C GLY A 549 4.77 3.19 -21.88
N GLU A 550 4.84 4.45 -22.28
CA GLU A 550 3.67 5.24 -22.68
C GLU A 550 2.95 4.68 -23.92
N PHE A 551 1.79 5.25 -24.22
CA PHE A 551 1.16 5.00 -25.51
C PHE A 551 2.11 5.38 -26.65
N ARG A 552 2.04 4.65 -27.77
CA ARG A 552 2.83 4.93 -29.00
C ARG A 552 4.35 4.74 -28.87
N THR A 553 4.85 4.10 -27.82
CA THR A 553 6.30 3.80 -27.66
C THR A 553 6.76 2.55 -28.40
N GLY A 554 5.84 1.75 -28.96
CA GLY A 554 6.20 0.61 -29.83
C GLY A 554 6.05 -0.78 -29.20
N LYS A 555 5.48 -0.90 -27.98
CA LYS A 555 5.29 -2.18 -27.27
C LYS A 555 4.68 -3.28 -28.15
N THR A 556 3.46 -3.07 -28.66
CA THR A 556 2.76 -4.01 -29.56
C THR A 556 3.51 -4.24 -30.89
N GLN A 557 4.27 -3.24 -31.39
CA GLN A 557 5.05 -3.42 -32.62
C GLN A 557 6.24 -4.37 -32.41
N LEU A 558 6.88 -4.29 -31.25
CA LEU A 558 7.90 -5.25 -30.84
C LEU A 558 7.29 -6.64 -30.65
N CYS A 559 6.12 -6.76 -30.02
CA CYS A 559 5.40 -8.03 -29.90
C CYS A 559 5.06 -8.66 -31.26
N HIS A 560 4.55 -7.89 -32.23
CA HIS A 560 4.29 -8.39 -33.58
C HIS A 560 5.57 -8.86 -34.30
N THR A 561 6.68 -8.15 -34.11
CA THR A 561 7.97 -8.55 -34.70
C THR A 561 8.48 -9.86 -34.08
N LEU A 562 8.41 -9.98 -32.75
CA LEU A 562 8.81 -11.18 -32.03
C LEU A 562 7.97 -12.41 -32.39
N ALA A 563 6.66 -12.24 -32.64
CA ALA A 563 5.76 -13.32 -33.05
C ALA A 563 6.14 -13.97 -34.40
N VAL A 564 6.88 -13.24 -35.24
CA VAL A 564 7.47 -13.75 -36.48
C VAL A 564 8.88 -14.27 -36.24
N ASN A 565 9.72 -13.48 -35.55
CA ASN A 565 11.13 -13.83 -35.33
C ASN A 565 11.31 -15.15 -34.55
N CYS A 566 10.41 -15.51 -33.63
CA CYS A 566 10.51 -16.77 -32.89
C CYS A 566 10.40 -18.02 -33.78
N GLN A 567 9.82 -17.87 -34.98
CA GLN A 567 9.64 -18.95 -35.96
C GLN A 567 10.88 -19.16 -36.84
N LEU A 568 11.82 -18.21 -36.83
CA LEU A 568 13.04 -18.31 -37.63
C LEU A 568 13.94 -19.45 -37.13
N PRO A 569 14.82 -19.97 -37.99
CA PRO A 569 15.93 -20.84 -37.61
C PRO A 569 16.81 -20.25 -36.49
N ILE A 570 17.41 -21.11 -35.66
CA ILE A 570 18.26 -20.67 -34.53
C ILE A 570 19.49 -19.88 -35.01
N ASP A 571 20.08 -20.28 -36.14
CA ASP A 571 21.22 -19.60 -36.77
C ASP A 571 20.87 -18.18 -37.29
N MET A 572 19.59 -17.91 -37.50
CA MET A 572 19.06 -16.58 -37.82
C MET A 572 18.57 -15.80 -36.59
N GLY A 573 18.82 -16.30 -35.37
CA GLY A 573 18.38 -15.68 -34.13
C GLY A 573 16.90 -15.93 -33.78
N GLY A 574 16.29 -16.95 -34.40
CA GLY A 574 14.97 -17.45 -33.99
C GLY A 574 15.05 -18.59 -32.99
N ALA A 575 13.92 -19.28 -32.80
CA ALA A 575 13.80 -20.37 -31.83
C ALA A 575 13.02 -21.58 -32.39
N GLU A 576 12.75 -21.59 -33.71
CA GLU A 576 12.10 -22.68 -34.44
C GLU A 576 10.79 -23.16 -33.79
N GLY A 577 9.98 -22.23 -33.31
CA GLY A 577 8.73 -22.54 -32.63
C GLY A 577 7.59 -21.59 -32.95
N LYS A 578 6.37 -22.11 -32.77
CA LYS A 578 5.13 -21.34 -32.93
C LYS A 578 5.00 -20.25 -31.86
N CYS A 579 4.09 -19.30 -32.08
CA CYS A 579 3.78 -18.23 -31.14
C CYS A 579 2.36 -18.37 -30.58
N LEU A 580 2.20 -18.16 -29.27
CA LEU A 580 0.90 -17.90 -28.63
C LEU A 580 0.77 -16.41 -28.33
N TYR A 581 -0.36 -15.81 -28.68
CA TYR A 581 -0.63 -14.39 -28.48
C TYR A 581 -1.96 -14.19 -27.75
N ILE A 582 -1.90 -13.66 -26.53
CA ILE A 582 -3.09 -13.27 -25.75
C ILE A 582 -3.24 -11.77 -25.84
N ASP A 583 -4.24 -11.31 -26.59
CA ASP A 583 -4.55 -9.90 -26.79
C ASP A 583 -5.70 -9.46 -25.88
N SER A 584 -5.43 -8.55 -24.95
CA SER A 584 -6.47 -7.89 -24.15
C SER A 584 -6.93 -6.57 -24.77
N GLU A 585 -6.05 -5.88 -25.49
CA GLU A 585 -6.29 -4.50 -25.93
C GLU A 585 -7.02 -4.43 -27.29
N GLY A 586 -6.97 -5.50 -28.08
CA GLY A 586 -7.60 -5.56 -29.41
C GLY A 586 -6.75 -4.98 -30.51
N THR A 587 -5.45 -4.99 -30.32
CA THR A 587 -4.48 -4.33 -31.19
C THR A 587 -3.70 -5.31 -32.06
N PHE A 588 -3.97 -6.61 -31.95
CA PHE A 588 -3.41 -7.61 -32.85
C PHE A 588 -3.88 -7.37 -34.29
N ARG A 589 -2.93 -7.24 -35.22
CA ARG A 589 -3.20 -6.99 -36.65
C ARG A 589 -2.32 -7.91 -37.49
N PRO A 590 -2.88 -8.99 -38.08
CA PRO A 590 -2.12 -9.97 -38.87
C PRO A 590 -1.31 -9.36 -40.03
N GLU A 591 -1.79 -8.26 -40.61
CA GLU A 591 -1.12 -7.56 -41.70
C GLU A 591 0.27 -7.06 -41.29
N ARG A 592 0.47 -6.76 -40.00
CA ARG A 592 1.80 -6.40 -39.46
C ARG A 592 2.75 -7.59 -39.46
N LEU A 593 2.27 -8.81 -39.22
CA LEU A 593 3.11 -10.01 -39.26
C LEU A 593 3.55 -10.32 -40.68
N ILE A 594 2.66 -10.17 -41.67
CA ILE A 594 3.00 -10.33 -43.09
C ILE A 594 4.14 -9.38 -43.49
N ALA A 595 4.05 -8.10 -43.12
CA ALA A 595 5.10 -7.13 -43.41
C ALA A 595 6.47 -7.49 -42.79
N VAL A 596 6.48 -8.12 -41.61
CA VAL A 596 7.72 -8.63 -40.99
C VAL A 596 8.19 -9.91 -41.70
N ALA A 597 7.28 -10.79 -42.10
CA ALA A 597 7.59 -12.02 -42.83
C ALA A 597 8.29 -11.72 -44.18
N GLU A 598 7.82 -10.69 -44.89
CA GLU A 598 8.42 -10.21 -46.14
C GLU A 598 9.90 -9.82 -45.97
N ARG A 599 10.26 -9.18 -44.84
CA ARG A 599 11.65 -8.82 -44.52
C ARG A 599 12.57 -10.04 -44.46
N TYR A 600 12.09 -11.14 -43.88
CA TYR A 600 12.85 -12.39 -43.76
C TYR A 600 12.63 -13.34 -44.94
N LYS A 601 11.85 -12.94 -45.95
CA LYS A 601 11.53 -13.74 -47.14
C LYS A 601 10.91 -15.10 -46.81
N ILE A 602 10.10 -15.14 -45.76
CA ILE A 602 9.32 -16.32 -45.37
C ILE A 602 7.86 -16.14 -45.78
N ALA A 603 7.18 -17.24 -46.11
CA ALA A 603 5.81 -17.20 -46.61
C ALA A 603 4.84 -16.67 -45.54
N GLY A 604 4.13 -15.58 -45.84
CA GLY A 604 3.22 -14.93 -44.90
C GLY A 604 2.13 -15.85 -44.37
N ASP A 605 1.51 -16.67 -45.23
CA ASP A 605 0.46 -17.61 -44.82
C ASP A 605 0.99 -18.63 -43.81
N SER A 606 2.18 -19.18 -44.03
CA SER A 606 2.83 -20.11 -43.10
C SER A 606 3.15 -19.46 -41.75
N VAL A 607 3.55 -18.19 -41.76
CA VAL A 607 3.79 -17.42 -40.53
C VAL A 607 2.51 -17.24 -39.74
N LEU A 608 1.40 -16.91 -40.42
CA LEU A 608 0.11 -16.70 -39.78
C LEU A 608 -0.46 -17.98 -39.17
N ASP A 609 -0.36 -19.12 -39.88
CA ASP A 609 -0.81 -20.43 -39.39
C ASP A 609 -0.06 -20.89 -38.12
N ASN A 610 1.15 -20.37 -37.91
CA ASN A 610 1.98 -20.65 -36.75
C ASN A 610 1.78 -19.68 -35.57
N VAL A 611 0.84 -18.72 -35.66
CA VAL A 611 0.49 -17.81 -34.55
C VAL A 611 -0.93 -18.08 -34.08
N ALA A 612 -1.05 -18.68 -32.89
CA ALA A 612 -2.33 -18.86 -32.22
C ALA A 612 -2.68 -17.61 -31.40
N CYS A 613 -3.70 -16.86 -31.81
CA CYS A 613 -4.15 -15.64 -31.14
C CYS A 613 -5.50 -15.83 -30.42
N ALA A 614 -5.58 -15.36 -29.18
CA ALA A 614 -6.82 -15.34 -28.38
C ALA A 614 -7.09 -13.96 -27.79
N ARG A 615 -8.35 -13.50 -27.85
CA ARG A 615 -8.80 -12.25 -27.24
C ARG A 615 -9.26 -12.50 -25.80
N ALA A 616 -8.60 -11.88 -24.82
CA ALA A 616 -9.06 -11.87 -23.43
C ALA A 616 -10.02 -10.70 -23.18
N TYR A 617 -11.14 -10.95 -22.51
CA TYR A 617 -12.19 -9.95 -22.26
C TYR A 617 -12.31 -9.52 -20.80
N ASN A 618 -11.80 -10.34 -19.87
CA ASN A 618 -11.74 -10.06 -18.44
C ASN A 618 -10.58 -10.85 -17.82
N THR A 619 -10.20 -10.50 -16.59
CA THR A 619 -9.03 -11.07 -15.91
C THR A 619 -9.13 -12.56 -15.62
N ASP A 620 -10.33 -13.09 -15.35
CA ASP A 620 -10.53 -14.54 -15.16
C ASP A 620 -10.35 -15.31 -16.47
N HIS A 621 -10.92 -14.81 -17.58
CA HIS A 621 -10.75 -15.38 -18.91
C HIS A 621 -9.27 -15.35 -19.33
N GLN A 622 -8.55 -14.27 -19.03
CA GLN A 622 -7.11 -14.17 -19.28
C GLN A 622 -6.32 -15.31 -18.59
N THR A 623 -6.73 -15.68 -17.37
CA THR A 623 -6.12 -16.79 -16.62
C THR A 623 -6.51 -18.15 -17.20
N GLN A 624 -7.78 -18.32 -17.61
CA GLN A 624 -8.25 -19.55 -18.26
C GLN A 624 -7.54 -19.82 -19.59
N LEU A 625 -7.21 -18.78 -20.35
CA LEU A 625 -6.46 -18.92 -21.60
C LEU A 625 -5.06 -19.51 -21.39
N LEU A 626 -4.43 -19.30 -20.22
CA LEU A 626 -3.14 -19.95 -19.91
C LEU A 626 -3.26 -21.46 -19.70
N ILE A 627 -4.41 -21.92 -19.18
CA ILE A 627 -4.69 -23.35 -19.04
C ILE A 627 -4.80 -23.97 -20.43
N ASN A 628 -5.57 -23.35 -21.32
CA ASN A 628 -5.70 -23.81 -22.71
C ASN A 628 -4.36 -23.76 -23.46
N ALA A 629 -3.57 -22.70 -23.25
CA ALA A 629 -2.23 -22.56 -23.83
C ALA A 629 -1.32 -23.73 -23.42
N SER A 630 -1.36 -24.13 -22.15
CA SER A 630 -0.58 -25.28 -21.65
C SER A 630 -0.94 -26.57 -22.37
N ALA A 631 -2.22 -26.80 -22.67
CA ALA A 631 -2.66 -27.96 -23.46
C ALA A 631 -2.12 -27.92 -24.90
N MET A 632 -2.13 -26.73 -25.55
CA MET A 632 -1.59 -26.55 -26.90
C MET A 632 -0.08 -26.77 -26.97
N MET A 633 0.66 -26.38 -25.92
CA MET A 633 2.12 -26.53 -25.84
C MET A 633 2.59 -27.98 -25.69
N ILE A 634 1.70 -28.92 -25.33
CA ILE A 634 1.99 -30.36 -25.39
C ILE A 634 1.96 -30.86 -26.84
N GLU A 635 1.00 -30.41 -27.62
CA GLU A 635 0.72 -30.95 -28.95
C GLU A 635 1.70 -30.45 -30.02
N SER A 636 2.24 -29.26 -29.82
CA SER A 636 3.17 -28.61 -30.75
C SER A 636 4.22 -27.81 -30.01
N ARG A 637 5.41 -27.68 -30.59
CA ARG A 637 6.47 -26.82 -30.06
C ARG A 637 6.13 -25.34 -30.26
N TYR A 638 6.00 -24.63 -29.15
CA TYR A 638 5.95 -23.16 -29.12
C TYR A 638 7.29 -22.64 -28.62
N ALA A 639 7.68 -21.45 -29.07
CA ALA A 639 8.89 -20.77 -28.60
C ALA A 639 8.58 -19.49 -27.82
N LEU A 640 7.40 -18.90 -28.04
CA LEU A 640 7.05 -17.59 -27.52
C LEU A 640 5.58 -17.53 -27.08
N LEU A 641 5.35 -16.98 -25.88
CA LEU A 641 4.04 -16.59 -25.38
C LEU A 641 4.03 -15.07 -25.14
N ILE A 642 3.14 -14.36 -25.84
CA ILE A 642 2.93 -12.92 -25.67
C ILE A 642 1.61 -12.67 -24.93
N VAL A 643 1.63 -11.77 -23.95
CA VAL A 643 0.41 -11.22 -23.33
C VAL A 643 0.41 -9.69 -23.48
N ASP A 644 -0.44 -9.19 -24.38
CA ASP A 644 -0.54 -7.77 -24.74
C ASP A 644 -1.92 -7.18 -24.39
N SER A 645 -2.12 -6.51 -23.25
CA SER A 645 -1.19 -6.32 -22.14
C SER A 645 -1.58 -7.17 -20.94
N ALA A 646 -0.58 -7.57 -20.16
CA ALA A 646 -0.81 -8.34 -18.94
C ALA A 646 -1.61 -7.54 -17.88
N THR A 647 -1.57 -6.22 -17.95
CA THR A 647 -2.17 -5.32 -16.93
C THR A 647 -3.41 -4.58 -17.38
N GLY A 648 -3.78 -4.65 -18.67
CA GLY A 648 -4.87 -3.84 -19.24
C GLY A 648 -6.22 -4.08 -18.55
N LEU A 649 -6.63 -5.34 -18.46
CA LEU A 649 -7.91 -5.76 -17.86
C LEU A 649 -7.94 -5.55 -16.34
N TYR A 650 -6.80 -5.73 -15.65
CA TYR A 650 -6.67 -5.49 -14.20
C TYR A 650 -6.94 -4.03 -13.80
N ARG A 651 -6.93 -3.11 -14.77
CA ARG A 651 -7.14 -1.69 -14.55
C ARG A 651 -8.63 -1.32 -14.56
N THR A 652 -9.45 -2.10 -15.25
CA THR A 652 -10.90 -1.88 -15.40
C THR A 652 -11.69 -2.80 -14.49
N ASP A 653 -11.29 -4.06 -14.38
CA ASP A 653 -12.02 -5.09 -13.64
C ASP A 653 -11.95 -4.87 -12.12
N TYR A 654 -10.89 -4.22 -11.65
CA TYR A 654 -10.68 -3.90 -10.24
C TYR A 654 -10.60 -2.39 -10.03
N SER A 655 -11.58 -1.84 -9.33
CA SER A 655 -11.78 -0.40 -9.21
C SER A 655 -11.54 0.12 -7.79
N GLY A 656 -10.82 1.25 -7.72
CA GLY A 656 -10.53 1.91 -6.44
C GLY A 656 -9.50 1.18 -5.57
N ARG A 657 -9.29 1.72 -4.36
CA ARG A 657 -8.28 1.18 -3.43
C ARG A 657 -8.75 -0.04 -2.63
N GLY A 658 -10.07 -0.21 -2.47
CA GLY A 658 -10.64 -1.32 -1.69
C GLY A 658 -10.37 -2.69 -2.31
N GLU A 659 -10.30 -2.76 -3.64
CA GLU A 659 -10.08 -4.00 -4.39
C GLU A 659 -8.60 -4.25 -4.72
N LEU A 660 -7.70 -3.38 -4.24
CA LEU A 660 -6.28 -3.48 -4.54
C LEU A 660 -5.68 -4.81 -4.07
N SER A 661 -6.05 -5.29 -2.87
CA SER A 661 -5.55 -6.57 -2.35
C SER A 661 -5.97 -7.75 -3.23
N ALA A 662 -7.26 -7.83 -3.58
CA ALA A 662 -7.80 -8.86 -4.46
C ALA A 662 -7.13 -8.82 -5.85
N ARG A 663 -6.99 -7.63 -6.43
CA ARG A 663 -6.27 -7.41 -7.70
C ARG A 663 -4.83 -7.90 -7.63
N GLN A 664 -4.11 -7.52 -6.58
CA GLN A 664 -2.71 -7.90 -6.39
C GLN A 664 -2.54 -9.41 -6.19
N MET A 665 -3.44 -10.06 -5.43
CA MET A 665 -3.43 -11.52 -5.28
C MET A 665 -3.74 -12.25 -6.59
N HIS A 666 -4.73 -11.76 -7.35
CA HIS A 666 -5.09 -12.35 -8.64
C HIS A 666 -3.96 -12.19 -9.66
N LEU A 667 -3.38 -11.00 -9.77
CA LEU A 667 -2.22 -10.74 -10.63
C LEU A 667 -1.01 -11.61 -10.25
N ALA A 668 -0.75 -11.79 -8.95
CA ALA A 668 0.35 -12.66 -8.49
C ALA A 668 0.16 -14.12 -8.95
N ARG A 669 -1.08 -14.63 -8.90
CA ARG A 669 -1.41 -15.97 -9.39
C ARG A 669 -1.17 -16.09 -10.89
N PHE A 670 -1.67 -15.12 -11.66
CA PHE A 670 -1.49 -15.07 -13.11
C PHE A 670 -0.01 -15.05 -13.51
N LEU A 671 0.79 -14.17 -12.89
CA LEU A 671 2.23 -14.08 -13.16
C LEU A 671 2.98 -15.35 -12.75
N ARG A 672 2.56 -16.01 -11.66
CA ARG A 672 3.14 -17.30 -11.27
C ARG A 672 2.82 -18.40 -12.27
N MET A 673 1.64 -18.40 -12.89
CA MET A 673 1.30 -19.34 -13.97
C MET A 673 2.14 -19.08 -15.22
N LEU A 674 2.37 -17.82 -15.59
CA LEU A 674 3.28 -17.46 -16.69
C LEU A 674 4.71 -17.94 -16.44
N LEU A 675 5.24 -17.70 -15.24
CA LEU A 675 6.59 -18.15 -14.88
C LEU A 675 6.69 -19.67 -14.96
N ARG A 676 5.65 -20.36 -14.47
CA ARG A 676 5.55 -21.81 -14.55
C ARG A 676 5.55 -22.30 -16.00
N ILE A 677 4.81 -21.65 -16.90
CA ILE A 677 4.82 -21.98 -18.34
C ILE A 677 6.22 -21.79 -18.94
N ALA A 678 6.93 -20.72 -18.57
CA ALA A 678 8.31 -20.49 -19.01
C ALA A 678 9.24 -21.63 -18.54
N ASP A 679 9.14 -22.03 -17.27
CA ASP A 679 9.95 -23.10 -16.67
C ASP A 679 9.62 -24.49 -17.24
N GLU A 680 8.35 -24.78 -17.50
CA GLU A 680 7.87 -26.10 -17.95
C GLU A 680 8.16 -26.37 -19.43
N TYR A 681 7.88 -25.39 -20.30
CA TYR A 681 7.95 -25.57 -21.75
C TYR A 681 9.18 -24.89 -22.36
N GLY A 682 9.98 -24.18 -21.56
CA GLY A 682 11.17 -23.47 -22.04
C GLY A 682 10.85 -22.34 -23.02
N VAL A 683 9.63 -21.80 -23.00
CA VAL A 683 9.21 -20.70 -23.89
C VAL A 683 9.68 -19.34 -23.36
N ALA A 684 9.95 -18.40 -24.26
CA ALA A 684 10.05 -16.99 -23.88
C ALA A 684 8.66 -16.46 -23.53
N VAL A 685 8.52 -15.77 -22.39
CA VAL A 685 7.26 -15.10 -22.03
C VAL A 685 7.48 -13.59 -22.10
N VAL A 686 6.74 -12.93 -22.99
CA VAL A 686 6.79 -11.47 -23.15
C VAL A 686 5.47 -10.88 -22.72
N ILE A 687 5.52 -9.97 -21.75
CA ILE A 687 4.33 -9.25 -21.29
C ILE A 687 4.49 -7.76 -21.55
N THR A 688 3.43 -7.11 -22.03
CA THR A 688 3.41 -5.65 -22.10
C THR A 688 2.69 -5.07 -20.88
N ASN A 689 3.15 -3.89 -20.46
CA ASN A 689 2.58 -3.16 -19.34
C ASN A 689 2.44 -1.67 -19.69
N GLN A 690 1.47 -1.03 -19.05
CA GLN A 690 1.19 0.40 -19.18
C GLN A 690 1.83 1.19 -18.04
N VAL A 691 1.96 2.50 -18.21
CA VAL A 691 2.46 3.41 -17.17
C VAL A 691 1.35 4.31 -16.62
N VAL A 692 1.52 4.74 -15.38
CA VAL A 692 0.69 5.74 -14.70
C VAL A 692 1.55 6.91 -14.23
N ALA A 693 0.98 8.11 -14.28
CA ALA A 693 1.62 9.31 -13.75
C ALA A 693 1.57 9.30 -12.21
N GLN A 694 2.69 9.67 -11.58
CA GLN A 694 2.76 9.88 -10.14
C GLN A 694 2.45 11.35 -9.80
N VAL A 695 1.30 11.58 -9.16
CA VAL A 695 0.82 12.91 -8.75
C VAL A 695 1.32 13.38 -7.37
N ASP A 696 2.27 12.66 -6.75
CA ASP A 696 2.85 13.07 -5.47
C ASP A 696 3.89 14.20 -5.69
N GLY A 697 3.49 15.43 -5.36
CA GLY A 697 4.17 16.70 -5.68
C GLY A 697 5.54 16.98 -5.05
N ALA A 698 6.29 15.97 -4.63
CA ALA A 698 7.69 16.14 -4.18
C ALA A 698 8.70 15.95 -5.34
N ALA A 699 8.38 15.10 -6.33
CA ALA A 699 9.25 14.83 -7.48
C ALA A 699 9.10 15.87 -8.61
N SER A 700 8.03 16.67 -8.60
CA SER A 700 7.73 17.70 -9.60
C SER A 700 8.71 18.89 -9.58
N MET A 701 9.51 19.06 -8.51
CA MET A 701 10.49 20.15 -8.43
C MET A 701 11.89 19.79 -8.94
N PHE A 702 12.20 18.52 -9.23
CA PHE A 702 13.56 18.07 -9.56
C PHE A 702 13.70 17.25 -10.85
N GLY A 703 12.71 17.26 -11.74
CA GLY A 703 12.87 16.76 -13.11
C GLY A 703 13.08 15.23 -13.26
N GLY A 704 12.74 14.44 -12.24
CA GLY A 704 12.74 12.97 -12.36
C GLY A 704 11.57 12.45 -13.20
N ASP A 705 11.73 11.28 -13.84
CA ASP A 705 10.66 10.64 -14.62
C ASP A 705 9.45 10.36 -13.72
N GLN A 706 8.33 11.02 -13.99
CA GLN A 706 7.13 11.00 -13.14
C GLN A 706 6.26 9.76 -13.39
N LYS A 707 6.78 8.76 -14.11
CA LYS A 707 5.99 7.65 -14.64
C LYS A 707 6.41 6.35 -13.97
N LYS A 708 5.43 5.54 -13.60
CA LYS A 708 5.65 4.23 -12.99
C LYS A 708 4.86 3.16 -13.74
N PRO A 709 5.43 1.97 -13.95
CA PRO A 709 4.69 0.83 -14.48
C PRO A 709 3.56 0.41 -13.53
N ILE A 710 2.48 -0.14 -14.08
CA ILE A 710 1.35 -0.70 -13.32
C ILE A 710 1.75 -2.06 -12.72
N GLY A 711 1.03 -2.53 -11.71
CA GLY A 711 1.27 -3.84 -11.06
C GLY A 711 2.13 -3.79 -9.81
N GLY A 712 2.87 -2.69 -9.60
CA GLY A 712 3.65 -2.45 -8.39
C GLY A 712 4.75 -3.50 -8.16
N ASN A 713 5.05 -3.79 -6.90
CA ASN A 713 6.14 -4.69 -6.53
C ASN A 713 5.91 -6.13 -6.98
N ILE A 714 4.65 -6.58 -7.10
CA ILE A 714 4.35 -7.96 -7.50
C ILE A 714 4.85 -8.22 -8.91
N LEU A 715 4.50 -7.35 -9.85
CA LEU A 715 4.97 -7.46 -11.23
C LEU A 715 6.49 -7.25 -11.33
N ALA A 716 7.02 -6.31 -10.53
CA ALA A 716 8.45 -6.03 -10.48
C ALA A 716 9.29 -7.24 -10.07
N HIS A 717 8.84 -8.01 -9.08
CA HIS A 717 9.56 -9.20 -8.61
C HIS A 717 9.32 -10.44 -9.47
N ALA A 718 8.18 -10.53 -10.16
CA ALA A 718 7.88 -11.67 -11.02
C ALA A 718 8.58 -11.61 -12.37
N SER A 719 8.86 -10.41 -12.88
CA SER A 719 9.52 -10.20 -14.18
C SER A 719 11.03 -10.28 -14.01
N THR A 720 11.69 -11.13 -14.80
CA THR A 720 13.15 -11.33 -14.74
C THR A 720 13.88 -10.16 -15.37
N THR A 721 13.43 -9.73 -16.55
CA THR A 721 14.01 -8.59 -17.28
C THR A 721 12.92 -7.58 -17.57
N ARG A 722 13.20 -6.29 -17.34
CA ARG A 722 12.23 -5.21 -17.50
C ARG A 722 12.78 -4.13 -18.43
N LEU A 723 12.05 -3.88 -19.51
CA LEU A 723 12.43 -2.95 -20.57
C LEU A 723 11.50 -1.73 -20.56
N TYR A 724 12.10 -0.55 -20.42
CA TYR A 724 11.39 0.72 -20.49
C TYR A 724 11.50 1.34 -21.88
N LEU A 725 10.38 1.47 -22.58
CA LEU A 725 10.30 2.11 -23.89
C LEU A 725 9.82 3.55 -23.80
N ARG A 726 10.58 4.47 -24.41
CA ARG A 726 10.22 5.89 -24.55
C ARG A 726 10.32 6.36 -26.00
N LYS A 727 9.57 7.40 -26.34
CA LYS A 727 9.53 7.93 -27.71
C LYS A 727 10.80 8.75 -28.00
N GLY A 728 11.46 8.47 -29.12
CA GLY A 728 12.55 9.27 -29.66
C GLY A 728 12.06 10.33 -30.65
N ARG A 729 12.93 10.76 -31.57
CA ARG A 729 12.58 11.68 -32.66
C ARG A 729 11.97 10.92 -33.84
N GLY A 730 10.83 11.39 -34.36
CA GLY A 730 10.16 10.76 -35.51
C GLY A 730 9.77 9.30 -35.23
N GLU A 731 10.29 8.39 -36.05
CA GLU A 731 10.04 6.95 -36.00
C GLU A 731 10.92 6.22 -34.99
N THR A 732 11.96 6.89 -34.46
CA THR A 732 12.87 6.30 -33.47
C THR A 732 12.25 6.18 -32.08
N ARG A 733 12.68 5.17 -31.34
CA ARG A 733 12.32 4.84 -29.97
C ARG A 733 13.59 4.53 -29.21
N ILE A 734 13.53 4.68 -27.89
CA ILE A 734 14.63 4.37 -26.99
C ILE A 734 14.14 3.27 -26.05
N CYS A 735 14.92 2.20 -25.96
CA CYS A 735 14.74 1.13 -24.97
C CYS A 735 15.80 1.29 -23.88
N LYS A 736 15.38 1.24 -22.62
CA LYS A 736 16.26 1.21 -21.45
C LYS A 736 16.06 -0.11 -20.70
N ILE A 737 17.14 -0.77 -20.30
CA ILE A 737 17.08 -1.84 -19.30
C ILE A 737 16.79 -1.19 -17.95
N TYR A 738 15.60 -1.49 -17.43
CA TYR A 738 15.12 -0.96 -16.16
C TYR A 738 15.48 -1.86 -14.97
N ASP A 739 15.46 -3.18 -15.18
CA ASP A 739 15.85 -4.19 -14.20
C ASP A 739 16.23 -5.48 -14.93
N SER A 740 17.30 -6.15 -14.50
CA SER A 740 17.76 -7.43 -15.02
C SER A 740 18.77 -8.05 -14.05
N PRO A 741 18.78 -9.38 -13.85
CA PRO A 741 19.75 -10.03 -12.97
C PRO A 741 21.18 -10.02 -13.51
N CYS A 742 21.37 -9.93 -14.83
CA CYS A 742 22.67 -10.08 -15.47
C CYS A 742 23.08 -8.90 -16.36
N LEU A 743 22.12 -8.11 -16.86
CA LEU A 743 22.41 -7.02 -17.79
C LEU A 743 22.57 -5.68 -17.05
N PRO A 744 23.59 -4.88 -17.38
CA PRO A 744 23.77 -3.56 -16.78
C PRO A 744 22.71 -2.55 -17.28
N GLU A 745 22.36 -1.58 -16.43
CA GLU A 745 21.51 -0.46 -16.85
C GLU A 745 22.15 0.29 -18.02
N SER A 746 21.50 0.22 -19.17
CA SER A 746 21.96 0.80 -20.42
C SER A 746 20.76 1.09 -21.34
N GLU A 747 20.99 1.85 -22.41
CA GLU A 747 19.96 2.25 -23.36
C GLU A 747 20.41 2.02 -24.80
N ALA A 748 19.47 1.69 -25.67
CA ALA A 748 19.68 1.59 -27.10
C ALA A 748 18.52 2.24 -27.88
N MET A 749 18.81 2.71 -29.09
CA MET A 749 17.82 3.26 -30.00
C MET A 749 17.41 2.23 -31.04
N PHE A 750 16.13 2.25 -31.40
CA PHE A 750 15.58 1.44 -32.49
C PHE A 750 14.53 2.24 -33.25
N ALA A 751 14.11 1.76 -34.41
CA ALA A 751 13.07 2.36 -35.23
C ALA A 751 11.89 1.42 -35.42
N ILE A 752 10.70 1.99 -35.58
CA ILE A 752 9.50 1.29 -36.02
C ILE A 752 9.36 1.53 -37.52
N ASN A 753 9.69 0.53 -38.33
CA ASN A 753 9.64 0.58 -39.78
C ASN A 753 8.36 -0.06 -40.33
N ALA A 754 8.15 0.07 -41.64
CA ALA A 754 7.05 -0.58 -42.35
C ALA A 754 7.10 -2.11 -42.22
N ASP A 755 8.29 -2.69 -42.12
CA ASP A 755 8.61 -4.10 -42.03
C ASP A 755 8.97 -4.57 -40.59
N GLY A 756 8.54 -3.81 -39.57
CA GLY A 756 8.68 -4.19 -38.15
C GLY A 756 9.70 -3.36 -37.37
N ILE A 757 10.20 -3.93 -36.26
CA ILE A 757 11.28 -3.32 -35.48
C ILE A 757 12.63 -3.51 -36.18
N GLY A 758 13.40 -2.44 -36.32
CA GLY A 758 14.74 -2.49 -36.89
C GLY A 758 15.65 -1.38 -36.36
N ASP A 759 16.86 -1.33 -36.90
CA ASP A 759 17.83 -0.30 -36.55
C ASP A 759 17.41 1.08 -37.12
N VAL A 760 17.92 2.14 -36.51
CA VAL A 760 17.69 3.51 -36.96
C VAL A 760 18.39 3.71 -38.31
N LYS A 761 17.63 4.02 -39.36
CA LYS A 761 18.19 4.39 -40.67
C LYS A 761 18.91 5.74 -40.52
N GLU A 762 20.13 5.81 -41.04
CA GLU A 762 20.94 7.05 -41.07
C GLU A 762 20.27 8.17 -41.87
#